data_AF-A0A962VI04-F1
#
_entry.id   AF-A0A962VI04-F1
#
_cell.length_a   1.000
_cell.length_b   1.000
_cell.length_c   1.000
_cell.angle_alpha   90.00
_cell.angle_beta   90.00
_cell.angle_gamma   90.00
#
_symmetry.space_group_name_H-M   'P 1'
#
loop_
_entity.id
_entity.type
_entity.pdbx_description
1 polymer ?
#
loop_
_entity_poly.entity_id
_entity_poly.type
_entity_poly.pdbx_seq_one_letter_code
_entity_poly.pdbx_strand_id
1 'polypeptide(L)'
;PALLFADDLRQDHSAVHLPLVQCNACHTTAWAGFKPAAQTRIIPDLRAIYSAFFSRSPDLMLLLPLLPDEPEPAVNGMTRWLCGGCGYLQGEGEQCQGCGEHKLQRVFYPDNRRQRSVQGASRLVYEHICPVCETRDSLLVFGARVASLGSVALSHLYASAYNDDPKLIAFSDSVQDAAHRAGFFSARTWLSNMRMAITQALAKHPDDTIPLPVFYDYLPRFWQDKSLNPAAFERERFIAEFLAPNMQWLPDFQTLCKTGVLPADSHLLDDIHKRLQWEVLAEFGYRSRIGRTLVRTATAAAGIELAPVQLAALRLLTPLREEFGLRALSNKELTWFLLGFVLRLQHKGAIYHPFLDAYIADGGRTYILNRQSYLPAFAPSTPAPVMLTDATRHTGFDTLHGRWYQDWCKRTLGRQQLLPQNCESDLYRLVLDALTEAGVVKAIRAGKNTVWCLQPETLYLSADNATLATDGQRSTLCVPARMAAELVGLPALEHSDHGDYQVQPQTRHWLSRLYRQGRIQRVMAAEHTGLLDSEDRQLIEQDFIKADKPWSPNLLSATPTLEMGINIGALSSVLLCSVPPTQANYLQRIGRAGRRDGNAFSLTLAAGRAHDLYFYAQPEQMMAGRIDAPGVFLNASAVIERQLVAYCMDRWVASGIDDSAMPRTLRPVLDHVQKGNLKSFPYNFIAFCQREALPILEEFLGLFGNELHERTRQYLRHVLLGGDDSIESLELQLVKRLTELVKERERLSSRIDALKRHIDKLERQPQDEVLLQEINEARQERSGLQAIKRRINGKETLNFFTDEGLIPNYAFPEAGVLLRSVIYWRRTRTDDGRGKYESRVYEYERP
;
A
#
# COMPACT_ATOMS: atom_id res chain seq x y z
N PRO A 1 18.83 -24.60 10.57
CA PRO A 1 17.67 -24.59 9.63
C PRO A 1 18.14 -24.00 8.29
N ALA A 2 17.72 -24.58 7.17
CA ALA A 2 18.00 -24.04 5.84
C ALA A 2 16.83 -23.14 5.40
N LEU A 3 17.14 -22.03 4.72
CA LEU A 3 16.12 -21.23 4.05
C LEU A 3 15.96 -21.77 2.63
N LEU A 4 14.71 -22.09 2.27
CA LEU A 4 14.34 -22.63 0.96
C LEU A 4 13.19 -21.77 0.40
N PHE A 5 13.13 -21.60 -0.92
CA PHE A 5 11.97 -20.97 -1.54
C PHE A 5 10.79 -21.93 -1.47
N ALA A 6 9.62 -21.40 -1.13
CA ALA A 6 8.40 -22.18 -0.94
C ALA A 6 8.03 -23.03 -2.16
N ASP A 7 8.26 -22.50 -3.37
CA ASP A 7 7.93 -23.18 -4.63
C ASP A 7 8.91 -24.32 -4.97
N ASP A 8 10.11 -24.30 -4.40
CA ASP A 8 11.13 -25.36 -4.55
C ASP A 8 10.86 -26.56 -3.61
N LEU A 9 9.89 -26.44 -2.69
CA LEU A 9 9.58 -27.46 -1.68
C LEU A 9 8.80 -28.68 -2.22
N ARG A 10 8.99 -29.06 -3.49
CA ARG A 10 8.32 -30.23 -4.09
C ARG A 10 9.30 -31.36 -4.34
N GLN A 11 9.27 -32.34 -3.43
CA GLN A 11 9.36 -33.81 -3.68
C GLN A 11 9.77 -34.58 -2.42
N ASP A 12 10.31 -33.92 -1.40
CA ASP A 12 10.75 -34.58 -0.18
C ASP A 12 9.87 -34.21 1.03
N HIS A 13 9.08 -35.17 1.49
CA HIS A 13 8.27 -35.06 2.71
C HIS A 13 9.08 -35.37 3.99
N SER A 14 10.42 -35.46 3.88
CA SER A 14 11.30 -35.80 5.01
C SER A 14 11.35 -34.74 6.12
N ALA A 15 10.89 -33.50 5.85
CA ALA A 15 10.98 -32.41 6.81
C ALA A 15 9.76 -31.47 6.84
N VAL A 16 9.55 -30.84 7.99
CA VAL A 16 8.53 -29.81 8.22
C VAL A 16 9.09 -28.46 7.77
N HIS A 17 8.37 -27.80 6.86
CA HIS A 17 8.68 -26.46 6.40
C HIS A 17 7.69 -25.44 6.95
N LEU A 18 8.20 -24.41 7.62
CA LEU A 18 7.39 -23.34 8.21
C LEU A 18 7.88 -21.96 7.74
N PRO A 19 6.98 -21.02 7.47
CA PRO A 19 7.37 -19.66 7.12
C PRO A 19 8.05 -18.96 8.29
N LEU A 20 9.07 -18.19 7.95
CA LEU A 20 9.81 -17.37 8.91
C LEU A 20 9.02 -16.09 9.22
N VAL A 21 8.92 -15.76 10.50
CA VAL A 21 8.32 -14.53 11.00
C VAL A 21 9.38 -13.78 11.81
N GLN A 22 9.52 -12.48 11.57
CA GLN A 22 10.48 -11.63 12.25
C GLN A 22 9.77 -10.45 12.93
N CYS A 23 10.15 -10.15 14.16
CA CYS A 23 9.74 -8.91 14.81
C CYS A 23 10.47 -7.72 14.19
N ASN A 24 9.74 -6.69 13.76
CA ASN A 24 10.34 -5.48 13.20
C ASN A 24 10.98 -4.54 14.24
N ALA A 25 10.75 -4.79 15.54
CA ALA A 25 11.26 -3.98 16.63
C ALA A 25 12.56 -4.54 17.23
N CYS A 26 12.58 -5.83 17.62
CA CYS A 26 13.76 -6.49 18.22
C CYS A 26 14.41 -7.54 17.32
N HIS A 27 13.89 -7.77 16.11
CA HIS A 27 14.44 -8.72 15.12
C HIS A 27 14.47 -10.19 15.54
N THR A 28 13.86 -10.53 16.67
CA THR A 28 13.57 -11.91 17.06
C THR A 28 12.86 -12.61 15.92
N THR A 29 13.40 -13.77 15.58
CA THR A 29 12.95 -14.59 14.46
C THR A 29 12.31 -15.86 15.01
N ALA A 30 11.15 -16.20 14.47
CA ALA A 30 10.34 -17.34 14.87
C ALA A 30 9.73 -18.01 13.62
N TRP A 31 9.10 -19.15 13.79
CA TRP A 31 8.30 -19.78 12.75
C TRP A 31 6.82 -19.55 13.01
N ALA A 32 6.03 -19.36 11.95
CA ALA A 32 4.58 -19.43 12.04
C ALA A 32 4.11 -20.84 11.68
N GLY A 33 3.22 -21.40 12.50
CA GLY A 33 2.57 -22.67 12.27
C GLY A 33 1.05 -22.54 12.29
N PHE A 34 0.38 -23.51 11.70
CA PHE A 34 -1.07 -23.64 11.75
C PHE A 34 -1.43 -24.95 12.44
N LYS A 35 -2.20 -24.86 13.53
CA LYS A 35 -2.62 -26.00 14.33
C LYS A 35 -4.04 -25.78 14.84
N PRO A 36 -5.05 -26.41 14.19
CA PRO A 36 -6.40 -26.43 14.72
C PRO A 36 -6.44 -27.10 16.10
N ALA A 37 -7.34 -26.67 16.97
CA ALA A 37 -7.45 -27.18 18.35
C ALA A 37 -7.59 -28.71 18.47
N ALA A 38 -8.18 -29.37 17.47
CA ALA A 38 -8.38 -30.82 17.44
C ALA A 38 -7.12 -31.63 17.04
N GLN A 39 -6.07 -31.00 16.54
CA GLN A 39 -4.87 -31.68 16.06
C GLN A 39 -3.72 -31.60 17.06
N THR A 40 -2.81 -32.57 17.02
CA THR A 40 -1.59 -32.60 17.83
C THR A 40 -0.34 -32.17 17.04
N ARG A 41 -0.39 -32.31 15.72
CA ARG A 41 0.67 -31.93 14.77
C ARG A 41 0.42 -30.55 14.17
N ILE A 42 1.49 -29.87 13.77
CA ILE A 42 1.41 -28.66 12.95
C ILE A 42 1.15 -29.09 11.51
N ILE A 43 0.24 -28.39 10.83
CA ILE A 43 -0.04 -28.61 9.41
C ILE A 43 0.95 -27.74 8.61
N PRO A 44 1.87 -28.34 7.83
CA PRO A 44 2.85 -27.60 7.04
C PRO A 44 2.26 -27.05 5.72
N ASP A 45 0.99 -26.63 5.72
CA ASP A 45 0.38 -25.97 4.56
C ASP A 45 0.61 -24.47 4.63
N LEU A 46 1.52 -23.98 3.79
CA LEU A 46 1.85 -22.55 3.72
C LEU A 46 0.64 -21.68 3.42
N ARG A 47 -0.33 -22.14 2.58
CA ARG A 47 -1.52 -21.34 2.26
C ARG A 47 -2.42 -21.16 3.48
N ALA A 48 -2.67 -22.24 4.23
CA ALA A 48 -3.39 -22.17 5.50
C ALA A 48 -2.67 -21.28 6.52
N ILE A 49 -1.33 -21.40 6.66
CA ILE A 49 -0.55 -20.58 7.59
C ILE A 49 -0.64 -19.09 7.22
N TYR A 50 -0.48 -18.73 5.95
CA TYR A 50 -0.60 -17.33 5.52
C TYR A 50 -2.01 -16.78 5.73
N SER A 51 -3.04 -17.56 5.38
CA SER A 51 -4.43 -17.18 5.62
C SER A 51 -4.68 -16.95 7.12
N ALA A 52 -4.21 -17.87 7.98
CA ALA A 52 -4.32 -17.75 9.43
C ALA A 52 -3.57 -16.53 9.99
N PHE A 53 -2.38 -16.25 9.48
CA PHE A 53 -1.58 -15.08 9.88
C PHE A 53 -2.29 -13.76 9.52
N PHE A 54 -2.72 -13.58 8.27
CA PHE A 54 -3.33 -12.31 7.85
C PHE A 54 -4.76 -12.12 8.37
N SER A 55 -5.50 -13.21 8.63
CA SER A 55 -6.83 -13.15 9.26
C SER A 55 -6.79 -13.08 10.78
N ARG A 56 -5.60 -13.15 11.40
CA ARG A 56 -5.42 -13.24 12.86
C ARG A 56 -6.19 -14.41 13.49
N SER A 57 -6.22 -15.55 12.81
CA SER A 57 -6.95 -16.75 13.24
C SER A 57 -6.45 -17.27 14.59
N PRO A 58 -7.33 -17.73 15.51
CA PRO A 58 -6.92 -18.34 16.78
C PRO A 58 -6.11 -19.64 16.62
N ASP A 59 -6.15 -20.27 15.44
CA ASP A 59 -5.40 -21.49 15.10
C ASP A 59 -3.95 -21.21 14.66
N LEU A 60 -3.56 -19.94 14.58
CA LEU A 60 -2.18 -19.54 14.35
C LEU A 60 -1.32 -19.88 15.57
N MET A 61 -0.10 -20.33 15.31
CA MET A 61 0.94 -20.52 16.32
C MET A 61 2.20 -19.78 15.93
N LEU A 62 2.84 -19.13 16.90
CA LEU A 62 4.20 -18.64 16.80
C LEU A 62 5.11 -19.61 17.54
N LEU A 63 6.22 -20.01 16.93
CA LEU A 63 7.17 -20.98 17.47
C LEU A 63 8.54 -20.31 17.50
N LEU A 64 8.95 -19.87 18.69
CA LEU A 64 10.25 -19.27 18.91
C LEU A 64 11.27 -20.40 19.16
N PRO A 65 12.25 -20.65 18.26
CA PRO A 65 13.29 -21.61 18.55
C PRO A 65 14.15 -21.12 19.72
N LEU A 66 14.45 -22.02 20.67
CA LEU A 66 15.35 -21.77 21.78
C LEU A 66 16.61 -22.62 21.64
N LEU A 67 17.78 -22.06 21.98
CA LEU A 67 19.00 -22.84 22.16
C LEU A 67 18.89 -23.72 23.42
N PRO A 68 19.68 -24.81 23.56
CA PRO A 68 19.60 -25.74 24.70
C PRO A 68 19.71 -25.07 26.08
N ASP A 69 20.48 -24.01 26.22
CA ASP A 69 20.67 -23.31 27.50
C ASP A 69 19.98 -21.93 27.55
N GLU A 70 19.21 -21.58 26.52
CA GLU A 70 18.53 -20.29 26.45
C GLU A 70 17.26 -20.29 27.33
N PRO A 71 17.13 -19.34 28.29
CA PRO A 71 15.97 -19.30 29.17
C PRO A 71 14.68 -19.01 28.40
N GLU A 72 13.56 -19.47 28.96
CA GLU A 72 12.25 -19.19 28.39
C GLU A 72 11.93 -17.69 28.48
N PRO A 73 11.30 -17.10 27.45
CA PRO A 73 10.73 -15.77 27.57
C PRO A 73 9.70 -15.76 28.69
N ALA A 74 9.78 -14.78 29.60
CA ALA A 74 8.91 -14.71 30.77
C ALA A 74 7.46 -14.28 30.44
N VAL A 75 6.93 -14.59 29.27
CA VAL A 75 5.54 -14.32 28.88
C VAL A 75 4.70 -15.58 29.05
N ASN A 76 3.37 -15.45 29.12
CA ASN A 76 2.49 -16.62 29.16
C ASN A 76 2.70 -17.47 27.90
N GLY A 77 3.06 -18.73 28.09
CA GLY A 77 3.37 -19.66 27.02
C GLY A 77 3.80 -21.01 27.58
N MET A 78 4.28 -21.87 26.70
CA MET A 78 4.86 -23.16 27.09
C MET A 78 5.98 -23.55 26.14
N THR A 79 7.01 -24.19 26.68
CA THR A 79 8.05 -24.83 25.88
C THR A 79 7.62 -26.22 25.45
N ARG A 80 7.94 -26.57 24.21
CA ARG A 80 7.66 -27.88 23.60
C ARG A 80 8.85 -28.28 22.73
N TRP A 81 8.93 -29.58 22.44
CA TRP A 81 9.85 -30.11 21.45
C TRP A 81 9.10 -30.35 20.13
N LEU A 82 9.55 -29.65 19.08
CA LEU A 82 9.04 -29.76 17.73
C LEU A 82 9.82 -30.82 16.96
N CYS A 83 9.13 -31.85 16.46
CA CYS A 83 9.74 -32.80 15.55
C CYS A 83 9.93 -32.21 14.15
N GLY A 84 11.17 -32.21 13.67
CA GLY A 84 11.54 -31.74 12.34
C GLY A 84 11.02 -32.61 11.19
N GLY A 85 10.66 -33.88 11.44
CA GLY A 85 10.13 -34.80 10.42
C GLY A 85 8.61 -34.72 10.24
N CYS A 86 7.84 -34.81 11.34
CA CYS A 86 6.36 -34.93 11.26
C CYS A 86 5.57 -33.77 11.90
N GLY A 87 6.25 -32.77 12.49
CA GLY A 87 5.62 -31.57 13.05
C GLY A 87 4.85 -31.82 14.35
N TYR A 88 5.08 -32.95 15.00
CA TYR A 88 4.51 -33.26 16.31
C TYR A 88 5.15 -32.38 17.40
N LEU A 89 4.32 -31.85 18.29
CA LEU A 89 4.75 -31.05 19.45
C LEU A 89 4.58 -31.90 20.72
N GLN A 90 5.69 -32.23 21.38
CA GLN A 90 5.70 -33.01 22.62
C GLN A 90 6.23 -32.21 23.81
N GLY A 91 5.97 -32.70 25.03
CA GLY A 91 6.41 -32.06 26.26
C GLY A 91 7.92 -32.21 26.49
N GLU A 92 8.40 -33.44 26.61
CA GLU A 92 9.81 -33.81 26.81
C GLU A 92 10.12 -35.14 26.10
N GLY A 93 11.40 -35.49 25.99
CA GLY A 93 11.90 -36.75 25.43
C GLY A 93 12.81 -36.56 24.21
N GLU A 94 13.77 -37.47 24.04
CA GLU A 94 14.80 -37.41 22.98
C GLU A 94 14.33 -38.00 21.63
N GLN A 95 13.15 -38.62 21.62
CA GLN A 95 12.58 -39.27 20.45
C GLN A 95 11.15 -38.79 20.21
N CYS A 96 10.79 -38.54 18.95
CA CYS A 96 9.45 -38.11 18.57
C CYS A 96 8.41 -39.20 18.84
N GLN A 97 7.40 -38.91 19.67
CA GLN A 97 6.29 -39.83 19.94
C GLN A 97 5.40 -40.09 18.71
N GLY A 98 5.43 -39.20 17.71
CA GLY A 98 4.59 -39.29 16.51
C GLY A 98 5.21 -40.09 15.36
N CYS A 99 6.54 -40.10 15.21
CA CYS A 99 7.23 -40.75 14.09
C CYS A 99 8.55 -41.46 14.44
N GLY A 100 8.99 -41.43 15.69
CA GLY A 100 10.20 -42.10 16.15
C GLY A 100 11.52 -41.39 15.82
N GLU A 101 11.50 -40.19 15.24
CA GLU A 101 12.73 -39.47 14.86
C GLU A 101 13.35 -38.67 16.01
N HIS A 102 14.68 -38.55 16.02
CA HIS A 102 15.45 -37.85 17.06
C HIS A 102 15.71 -36.37 16.77
N LYS A 103 15.32 -35.87 15.59
CA LYS A 103 15.49 -34.46 15.20
C LYS A 103 14.41 -33.59 15.87
N LEU A 104 14.60 -33.29 17.15
CA LEU A 104 13.71 -32.44 17.94
C LEU A 104 14.33 -31.07 18.18
N GLN A 105 13.56 -30.00 17.92
CA GLN A 105 13.95 -28.63 18.20
C GLN A 105 13.15 -28.10 19.40
N ARG A 106 13.83 -27.59 20.42
CA ARG A 106 13.15 -26.88 21.51
C ARG A 106 12.57 -25.56 20.99
N VAL A 107 11.27 -25.38 21.20
CA VAL A 107 10.52 -24.19 20.78
C VAL A 107 9.64 -23.67 21.91
N PHE A 108 9.58 -22.35 22.07
CA PHE A 108 8.66 -21.66 22.96
C PHE A 108 7.42 -21.20 22.18
N TYR A 109 6.26 -21.47 22.73
CA TYR A 109 4.96 -21.16 22.16
C TYR A 109 4.20 -20.16 23.07
N PRO A 110 4.09 -18.87 22.69
CA PRO A 110 3.38 -17.87 23.48
C PRO A 110 1.86 -17.94 23.30
N ASP A 111 1.11 -17.65 24.37
CA ASP A 111 -0.35 -17.50 24.34
C ASP A 111 -0.78 -16.06 24.04
N ASN A 112 -0.86 -15.77 22.73
CA ASN A 112 -1.28 -14.48 22.19
C ASN A 112 -2.78 -14.43 21.83
N ARG A 113 -3.60 -15.38 22.28
CA ARG A 113 -5.04 -15.36 21.99
C ARG A 113 -5.75 -14.36 22.90
N ARG A 114 -6.56 -13.47 22.32
CA ARG A 114 -7.32 -12.44 23.06
C ARG A 114 -8.74 -12.34 22.51
N GLN A 115 -9.70 -12.07 23.39
CA GLN A 115 -11.07 -11.77 22.98
C GLN A 115 -11.15 -10.32 22.46
N ARG A 116 -11.70 -10.13 21.26
CA ARG A 116 -12.02 -8.80 20.70
C ARG A 116 -13.50 -8.74 20.31
N SER A 117 -14.12 -7.60 20.60
CA SER A 117 -15.41 -7.24 20.01
C SER A 117 -15.18 -6.77 18.57
N VAL A 118 -15.70 -7.53 17.61
CA VAL A 118 -15.69 -7.19 16.19
C VAL A 118 -17.13 -7.09 15.76
N GLN A 119 -17.58 -5.90 15.33
CA GLN A 119 -18.96 -5.64 14.91
C GLN A 119 -20.01 -6.04 15.99
N GLY A 120 -19.70 -5.87 17.27
CA GLY A 120 -20.60 -6.19 18.38
C GLY A 120 -20.59 -7.66 18.83
N ALA A 121 -19.86 -8.55 18.16
CA ALA A 121 -19.69 -9.95 18.58
C ALA A 121 -18.28 -10.20 19.15
N SER A 122 -18.20 -10.90 20.27
CA SER A 122 -16.91 -11.33 20.84
C SER A 122 -16.33 -12.49 20.02
N ARG A 123 -15.13 -12.30 19.48
CA ARG A 123 -14.37 -13.32 18.75
C ARG A 123 -13.00 -13.49 19.37
N LEU A 124 -12.51 -14.73 19.44
CA LEU A 124 -11.13 -15.02 19.82
C LEU A 124 -10.22 -14.77 18.63
N VAL A 125 -9.20 -13.94 18.82
CA VAL A 125 -8.27 -13.50 17.77
C VAL A 125 -6.84 -13.70 18.26
N TYR A 126 -5.93 -14.07 17.37
CA TYR A 126 -4.51 -14.14 17.67
C TYR A 126 -3.85 -12.78 17.46
N GLU A 127 -3.29 -12.18 18.50
CA GLU A 127 -2.58 -10.89 18.37
C GLU A 127 -1.11 -11.08 17.99
N HIS A 128 -0.59 -10.24 17.10
CA HIS A 128 0.79 -10.33 16.62
C HIS A 128 1.76 -9.66 17.61
N ILE A 129 1.88 -10.23 18.81
CA ILE A 129 2.74 -9.73 19.89
C ILE A 129 4.05 -10.52 19.88
N CYS A 130 5.18 -9.81 19.85
CA CYS A 130 6.48 -10.46 19.99
C CYS A 130 6.65 -11.01 21.41
N PRO A 131 7.02 -12.30 21.59
CA PRO A 131 7.20 -12.89 22.92
C PRO A 131 8.46 -12.39 23.65
N VAL A 132 9.37 -11.71 22.95
CA VAL A 132 10.64 -11.22 23.50
C VAL A 132 10.55 -9.74 23.90
N CYS A 133 10.09 -8.88 22.98
CA CYS A 133 10.01 -7.43 23.23
C CYS A 133 8.59 -6.92 23.52
N GLU A 134 7.58 -7.80 23.51
CA GLU A 134 6.17 -7.51 23.80
C GLU A 134 5.53 -6.44 22.90
N THR A 135 6.22 -6.05 21.82
CA THR A 135 5.72 -5.04 20.88
C THR A 135 4.57 -5.64 20.08
N ARG A 136 3.42 -4.97 20.14
CA ARG A 136 2.19 -5.36 19.44
C ARG A 136 2.29 -5.06 17.94
N ASP A 137 1.65 -5.90 17.14
CA ASP A 137 1.60 -5.81 15.67
C ASP A 137 2.98 -5.64 15.00
N SER A 138 4.02 -6.21 15.62
CA SER A 138 5.42 -6.09 15.17
C SER A 138 5.90 -7.26 14.31
N LEU A 139 5.16 -8.36 14.31
CA LEU A 139 5.53 -9.58 13.60
C LEU A 139 5.26 -9.45 12.10
N LEU A 140 6.28 -9.70 11.29
CA LEU A 140 6.23 -9.67 9.83
C LEU A 140 6.63 -11.04 9.28
N VAL A 141 5.84 -11.56 8.36
CA VAL A 141 6.27 -12.69 7.52
C VAL A 141 7.46 -12.25 6.68
N PHE A 142 8.53 -13.05 6.71
CA PHE A 142 9.68 -12.84 5.86
C PHE A 142 9.33 -13.15 4.40
N GLY A 143 9.42 -12.14 3.53
CA GLY A 143 9.16 -12.29 2.11
C GLY A 143 9.21 -10.95 1.37
N ALA A 144 9.32 -11.01 0.05
CA ALA A 144 9.29 -9.85 -0.82
C ALA A 144 8.11 -9.95 -1.80
N ARG A 145 7.40 -8.84 -2.00
CA ARG A 145 6.37 -8.72 -3.04
C ARG A 145 6.93 -7.90 -4.20
N VAL A 146 6.43 -8.15 -5.41
CA VAL A 146 6.81 -7.43 -6.64
C VAL A 146 6.78 -5.91 -6.44
N ALA A 147 5.71 -5.36 -5.85
CA ALA A 147 5.61 -3.92 -5.60
C ALA A 147 6.74 -3.39 -4.69
N SER A 148 7.12 -4.14 -3.65
CA SER A 148 8.22 -3.76 -2.75
C SER A 148 9.57 -3.81 -3.47
N LEU A 149 9.83 -4.85 -4.27
CA LEU A 149 11.06 -4.95 -5.06
C LEU A 149 11.14 -3.85 -6.13
N GLY A 150 10.04 -3.62 -6.86
CA GLY A 150 9.92 -2.54 -7.83
C GLY A 150 10.22 -1.18 -7.20
N SER A 151 9.69 -0.88 -6.00
CA SER A 151 9.98 0.39 -5.32
C SER A 151 11.46 0.59 -4.99
N VAL A 152 12.20 -0.50 -4.66
CA VAL A 152 13.63 -0.44 -4.43
C VAL A 152 14.37 -0.20 -5.74
N ALA A 153 14.05 -0.98 -6.79
CA ALA A 153 14.65 -0.81 -8.11
C ALA A 153 14.45 0.61 -8.65
N LEU A 154 13.23 1.16 -8.52
CA LEU A 154 12.91 2.54 -8.90
C LEU A 154 13.70 3.56 -8.09
N SER A 155 13.81 3.38 -6.77
CA SER A 155 14.61 4.28 -5.92
C SER A 155 16.08 4.33 -6.38
N HIS A 156 16.64 3.19 -6.80
CA HIS A 156 18.00 3.13 -7.35
C HIS A 156 18.11 3.76 -8.72
N LEU A 157 17.17 3.46 -9.62
CA LEU A 157 17.17 3.94 -10.98
C LEU A 157 17.04 5.48 -11.04
N TYR A 158 16.15 6.06 -10.24
CA TYR A 158 15.92 7.51 -10.22
C TYR A 158 17.01 8.29 -9.49
N ALA A 159 17.65 7.67 -8.50
CA ALA A 159 18.78 8.27 -7.79
C ALA A 159 20.12 8.10 -8.53
N SER A 160 20.18 7.26 -9.57
CA SER A 160 21.40 6.99 -10.32
C SER A 160 21.83 8.22 -11.14
N ALA A 161 23.10 8.59 -11.04
CA ALA A 161 23.69 9.64 -11.89
C ALA A 161 23.83 9.22 -13.36
N TYR A 162 23.74 7.91 -13.66
CA TYR A 162 23.78 7.38 -15.03
C TYR A 162 22.40 7.34 -15.70
N ASN A 163 21.36 7.82 -15.01
CA ASN A 163 20.03 7.93 -15.58
C ASN A 163 19.78 9.38 -16.03
N ASP A 164 20.13 9.66 -17.28
CA ASP A 164 19.99 10.99 -17.89
C ASP A 164 18.53 11.36 -18.16
N ASP A 165 17.62 10.38 -18.12
CA ASP A 165 16.20 10.55 -18.41
C ASP A 165 15.36 9.75 -17.42
N PRO A 166 15.04 10.35 -16.25
CA PRO A 166 14.32 9.70 -15.17
C PRO A 166 12.82 9.56 -15.50
N LYS A 167 12.51 8.94 -16.63
CA LYS A 167 11.17 8.57 -17.08
C LYS A 167 11.07 7.06 -17.25
N LEU A 168 9.93 6.49 -16.83
CA LEU A 168 9.72 5.06 -16.88
C LEU A 168 8.25 4.69 -17.08
N ILE A 169 7.99 3.61 -17.82
CA ILE A 169 6.68 2.94 -17.83
C ILE A 169 6.78 1.64 -17.03
N ALA A 170 5.86 1.47 -16.07
CA ALA A 170 5.67 0.26 -15.29
C ALA A 170 4.44 -0.50 -15.78
N PHE A 171 4.63 -1.61 -16.48
CA PHE A 171 3.54 -2.43 -16.99
C PHE A 171 2.97 -3.37 -15.93
N SER A 172 1.64 -3.42 -15.87
CA SER A 172 0.84 -4.24 -14.98
C SER A 172 -0.26 -4.95 -15.77
N ASP A 173 -0.58 -6.21 -15.45
CA ASP A 173 -1.60 -6.95 -16.19
C ASP A 173 -3.05 -6.63 -15.75
N SER A 174 -3.22 -5.87 -14.66
CA SER A 174 -4.52 -5.51 -14.09
C SER A 174 -4.62 -4.00 -13.86
N VAL A 175 -5.81 -3.46 -14.09
CA VAL A 175 -6.14 -2.06 -13.81
C VAL A 175 -6.00 -1.74 -12.32
N GLN A 176 -6.48 -2.63 -11.45
CA GLN A 176 -6.36 -2.45 -10.00
C GLN A 176 -4.90 -2.45 -9.55
N ASP A 177 -4.08 -3.33 -10.14
CA ASP A 177 -2.65 -3.37 -9.86
C ASP A 177 -1.95 -2.09 -10.36
N ALA A 178 -2.31 -1.59 -11.55
CA ALA A 178 -1.75 -0.36 -12.11
C ALA A 178 -2.02 0.85 -11.20
N ALA A 179 -3.29 1.05 -10.81
CA ALA A 179 -3.72 2.11 -9.90
C ALA A 179 -2.98 2.03 -8.55
N HIS A 180 -2.99 0.83 -7.93
CA HIS A 180 -2.31 0.60 -6.66
C HIS A 180 -0.80 0.85 -6.75
N ARG A 181 -0.15 0.40 -7.84
CA ARG A 181 1.30 0.56 -8.04
C ARG A 181 1.70 2.02 -8.23
N ALA A 182 0.90 2.84 -8.91
CA ALA A 182 1.17 4.27 -9.03
C ALA A 182 1.26 4.93 -7.65
N GLY A 183 0.24 4.75 -6.81
CA GLY A 183 0.24 5.27 -5.44
C GLY A 183 1.37 4.67 -4.59
N PHE A 184 1.57 3.35 -4.67
CA PHE A 184 2.57 2.64 -3.87
C PHE A 184 4.01 3.06 -4.21
N PHE A 185 4.35 3.18 -5.50
CA PHE A 185 5.70 3.59 -5.93
C PHE A 185 6.00 5.04 -5.54
N SER A 186 5.06 5.97 -5.77
CA SER A 186 5.21 7.36 -5.35
C SER A 186 5.44 7.49 -3.84
N ALA A 187 4.68 6.73 -3.05
CA ALA A 187 4.79 6.78 -1.58
C ALA A 187 6.07 6.13 -1.04
N ARG A 188 6.46 4.98 -1.58
CA ARG A 188 7.62 4.22 -1.07
C ARG A 188 8.96 4.82 -1.43
N THR A 189 9.08 5.40 -2.62
CA THR A 189 10.33 6.01 -3.11
C THR A 189 10.60 7.36 -2.44
N TRP A 190 9.56 8.11 -2.06
CA TRP A 190 9.69 9.42 -1.39
C TRP A 190 10.54 9.38 -0.12
N LEU A 191 10.40 8.34 0.72
CA LEU A 191 11.23 8.18 1.92
C LEU A 191 12.72 7.98 1.60
N SER A 192 13.03 7.36 0.44
CA SER A 192 14.42 7.23 -0.01
C SER A 192 15.00 8.62 -0.34
N ASN A 193 14.20 9.49 -0.96
CA ASN A 193 14.60 10.87 -1.23
C ASN A 193 14.82 11.67 0.04
N MET A 194 13.95 11.52 1.05
CA MET A 194 14.15 12.18 2.35
C MET A 194 15.47 11.76 3.00
N ARG A 195 15.79 10.47 2.95
CA ARG A 195 17.05 9.93 3.50
C ARG A 195 18.29 10.43 2.77
N MET A 196 18.23 10.50 1.44
CA MET A 196 19.28 11.11 0.64
C MET A 196 19.45 12.58 1.02
N ALA A 197 18.35 13.33 1.14
CA ALA A 197 18.37 14.75 1.49
C ALA A 197 18.96 15.03 2.87
N ILE A 198 18.55 14.26 3.88
CA ILE A 198 19.09 14.34 5.25
C ILE A 198 20.59 14.01 5.25
N THR A 199 20.97 12.91 4.60
CA THR A 199 22.37 12.45 4.60
C THR A 199 23.30 13.44 3.91
N GLN A 200 22.89 13.98 2.76
CA GLN A 200 23.70 14.94 2.01
C GLN A 200 23.83 16.28 2.73
N ALA A 201 22.78 16.74 3.41
CA ALA A 201 22.83 17.94 4.24
C ALA A 201 23.79 17.75 5.43
N LEU A 202 23.72 16.60 6.12
CA LEU A 202 24.64 16.28 7.22
C LEU A 202 26.10 16.14 6.74
N ALA A 203 26.34 15.42 5.65
CA ALA A 203 27.68 15.14 5.16
C ALA A 203 28.41 16.37 4.58
N LYS A 204 27.67 17.43 4.21
CA LYS A 204 28.21 18.70 3.70
C LYS A 204 28.17 19.82 4.74
N HIS A 205 27.72 19.54 5.98
CA HIS A 205 27.76 20.51 7.05
C HIS A 205 29.23 20.82 7.41
N PRO A 206 29.59 22.08 7.74
CA PRO A 206 30.98 22.45 8.05
C PRO A 206 31.57 21.69 9.25
N ASP A 207 30.74 21.46 10.27
CA ASP A 207 31.11 20.69 11.45
C ASP A 207 30.66 19.22 11.31
N ASP A 208 31.40 18.29 11.90
CA ASP A 208 31.08 16.85 11.90
C ASP A 208 29.75 16.52 12.61
N THR A 209 29.28 17.42 13.46
CA THR A 209 28.05 17.27 14.23
C THR A 209 27.18 18.52 14.19
N ILE A 210 25.87 18.34 14.23
CA ILE A 210 24.90 19.44 14.30
C ILE A 210 23.83 19.15 15.36
N PRO A 211 23.50 20.09 16.26
CA PRO A 211 22.40 19.91 17.22
C PRO A 211 21.07 19.66 16.51
N LEU A 212 20.24 18.76 17.06
CA LEU A 212 18.99 18.34 16.44
C LEU A 212 18.02 19.51 16.16
N PRO A 213 17.78 20.46 17.09
CA PRO A 213 16.93 21.62 16.84
C PRO A 213 17.46 22.52 15.71
N VAL A 214 18.78 22.66 15.61
CA VAL A 214 19.42 23.47 14.55
C VAL A 214 19.26 22.78 13.19
N PHE A 215 19.34 21.44 13.17
CA PHE A 215 19.18 20.67 11.94
C PHE A 215 17.76 20.77 11.35
N TYR A 216 16.74 20.93 12.20
CA TYR A 216 15.36 21.13 11.76
C TYR A 216 15.19 22.32 10.80
N ASP A 217 15.91 23.42 11.07
CA ASP A 217 15.87 24.62 10.22
C ASP A 217 16.95 24.59 9.14
N TYR A 218 18.10 23.95 9.41
CA TYR A 218 19.18 23.83 8.45
C TYR A 218 18.80 22.97 7.24
N LEU A 219 18.11 21.84 7.42
CA LEU A 219 17.75 20.92 6.33
C LEU A 219 16.94 21.60 5.19
N PRO A 220 15.82 22.28 5.44
CA PRO A 220 15.09 22.98 4.38
C PRO A 220 15.92 24.12 3.77
N ARG A 221 16.71 24.86 4.57
CA ARG A 221 17.57 25.94 4.06
C ARG A 221 18.66 25.41 3.14
N PHE A 222 19.30 24.29 3.49
CA PHE A 222 20.32 23.63 2.69
C PHE A 222 19.83 23.23 1.29
N TRP A 223 18.53 22.97 1.12
CA TRP A 223 17.94 22.60 -0.18
C TRP A 223 17.30 23.77 -0.93
N GLN A 224 17.31 24.98 -0.37
CA GLN A 224 16.74 26.19 -0.99
C GLN A 224 17.78 27.30 -1.20
N ASP A 225 18.86 27.33 -0.41
CA ASP A 225 19.89 28.36 -0.47
C ASP A 225 21.12 27.91 -1.26
N LYS A 226 21.34 28.53 -2.43
CA LYS A 226 22.47 28.22 -3.31
C LYS A 226 23.83 28.56 -2.71
N SER A 227 23.89 29.44 -1.71
CA SER A 227 25.14 29.74 -1.00
C SER A 227 25.59 28.59 -0.09
N LEU A 228 24.63 27.85 0.48
CA LEU A 228 24.89 26.67 1.31
C LEU A 228 25.09 25.41 0.47
N ASN A 229 24.33 25.28 -0.62
CA ASN A 229 24.38 24.12 -1.50
C ASN A 229 24.22 24.56 -2.95
N PRO A 230 25.26 24.45 -3.79
CA PRO A 230 25.16 24.79 -5.21
C PRO A 230 24.06 24.02 -5.97
N ALA A 231 23.64 22.86 -5.45
CA ALA A 231 22.55 22.04 -5.99
C ALA A 231 21.17 22.33 -5.35
N ALA A 232 21.02 23.44 -4.61
CA ALA A 232 19.75 23.85 -4.05
C ALA A 232 18.70 24.11 -5.14
N PHE A 233 17.43 23.89 -4.79
CA PHE A 233 16.30 23.98 -5.70
C PHE A 233 15.65 25.35 -5.64
N GLU A 234 15.12 25.79 -6.79
CA GLU A 234 14.12 26.86 -6.82
C GLU A 234 12.86 26.43 -6.05
N ARG A 235 12.08 27.41 -5.59
CA ARG A 235 10.95 27.21 -4.66
C ARG A 235 9.97 26.13 -5.14
N GLU A 236 9.54 26.18 -6.39
CA GLU A 236 8.55 25.27 -6.96
C GLU A 236 9.09 23.84 -7.07
N ARG A 237 10.38 23.71 -7.43
CA ARG A 237 11.05 22.41 -7.51
C ARG A 237 11.27 21.83 -6.11
N PHE A 238 11.64 22.65 -5.13
CA PHE A 238 11.71 22.22 -3.73
C PHE A 238 10.36 21.65 -3.26
N ILE A 239 9.25 22.35 -3.54
CA ILE A 239 7.90 21.87 -3.22
C ILE A 239 7.63 20.52 -3.89
N ALA A 240 7.88 20.40 -5.20
CA ALA A 240 7.64 19.17 -5.94
C ALA A 240 8.44 17.97 -5.40
N GLU A 241 9.71 18.16 -5.07
CA GLU A 241 10.59 17.09 -4.59
C GLU A 241 10.26 16.66 -3.14
N PHE A 242 9.92 17.61 -2.27
CA PHE A 242 9.76 17.37 -0.83
C PHE A 242 8.32 17.25 -0.32
N LEU A 243 7.30 17.63 -1.08
CA LEU A 243 5.89 17.48 -0.69
C LEU A 243 5.55 16.01 -0.38
N ALA A 244 5.04 15.71 0.82
CA ALA A 244 4.68 14.33 1.14
C ALA A 244 3.51 13.82 0.27
N PRO A 245 3.44 12.51 -0.05
CA PRO A 245 2.36 11.93 -0.84
C PRO A 245 0.95 12.24 -0.29
N ASN A 246 0.81 12.23 1.04
CA ASN A 246 -0.47 12.52 1.70
C ASN A 246 -0.87 14.01 1.68
N MET A 247 -0.08 14.88 1.06
CA MET A 247 -0.34 16.31 0.89
C MET A 247 -0.64 16.69 -0.58
N GLN A 248 -0.60 15.73 -1.51
CA GLN A 248 -0.86 15.99 -2.95
C GLN A 248 -2.29 16.46 -3.24
N TRP A 249 -3.24 16.18 -2.34
CA TRP A 249 -4.63 16.62 -2.49
C TRP A 249 -4.89 18.03 -1.98
N LEU A 250 -3.89 18.69 -1.36
CA LEU A 250 -4.07 20.04 -0.83
C LEU A 250 -4.39 21.03 -1.95
N PRO A 251 -5.40 21.91 -1.79
CA PRO A 251 -5.83 22.85 -2.82
C PRO A 251 -4.71 23.73 -3.38
N ASP A 252 -3.79 24.18 -2.51
CA ASP A 252 -2.65 25.02 -2.90
C ASP A 252 -1.72 24.30 -3.88
N PHE A 253 -1.43 23.02 -3.61
CA PHE A 253 -0.60 22.20 -4.50
C PHE A 253 -1.33 21.89 -5.81
N GLN A 254 -2.63 21.59 -5.75
CA GLN A 254 -3.43 21.40 -6.97
C GLN A 254 -3.50 22.66 -7.84
N THR A 255 -3.59 23.83 -7.21
CA THR A 255 -3.53 25.12 -7.89
C THR A 255 -2.16 25.30 -8.55
N LEU A 256 -1.07 25.08 -7.82
CA LEU A 256 0.29 25.10 -8.37
C LEU A 256 0.42 24.19 -9.60
N CYS A 257 -0.10 22.96 -9.52
CA CYS A 257 -0.02 22.02 -10.64
C CYS A 257 -0.75 22.51 -11.90
N LYS A 258 -1.90 23.19 -11.72
CA LYS A 258 -2.76 23.67 -12.81
C LYS A 258 -2.29 25.01 -13.40
N THR A 259 -1.93 25.97 -12.56
CA THR A 259 -1.63 27.35 -12.97
C THR A 259 -0.13 27.62 -13.10
N GLY A 260 0.71 26.76 -12.51
CA GLY A 260 2.16 26.99 -12.39
C GLY A 260 2.54 28.02 -11.32
N VAL A 261 1.57 28.57 -10.59
CA VAL A 261 1.79 29.65 -9.61
C VAL A 261 1.19 29.24 -8.26
N LEU A 262 1.99 29.37 -7.20
CA LEU A 262 1.53 29.15 -5.84
C LEU A 262 0.65 30.34 -5.38
N PRO A 263 -0.49 30.10 -4.70
CA PRO A 263 -1.28 31.17 -4.10
C PRO A 263 -0.44 32.04 -3.14
N ALA A 264 -0.70 33.35 -3.11
CA ALA A 264 0.08 34.31 -2.30
C ALA A 264 0.03 34.00 -0.79
N ASP A 265 -1.14 33.60 -0.28
CA ASP A 265 -1.38 33.27 1.13
C ASP A 265 -1.13 31.79 1.45
N SER A 266 -0.38 31.07 0.62
CA SER A 266 -0.18 29.64 0.80
C SER A 266 0.76 29.31 1.97
N HIS A 267 0.30 28.44 2.88
CA HIS A 267 1.09 27.86 3.97
C HIS A 267 1.81 26.56 3.57
N LEU A 268 1.78 26.18 2.29
CA LEU A 268 2.27 24.89 1.83
C LEU A 268 3.77 24.70 2.12
N LEU A 269 4.57 25.76 2.00
CA LEU A 269 6.00 25.69 2.27
C LEU A 269 6.29 25.43 3.76
N ASP A 270 5.58 26.13 4.65
CA ASP A 270 5.70 25.94 6.10
C ASP A 270 5.29 24.52 6.51
N ASP A 271 4.23 23.99 5.89
CA ASP A 271 3.77 22.63 6.11
C ASP A 271 4.81 21.59 5.65
N ILE A 272 5.50 21.84 4.54
CA ILE A 272 6.63 21.00 4.09
C ILE A 272 7.78 21.08 5.08
N HIS A 273 8.13 22.26 5.60
CA HIS A 273 9.19 22.40 6.61
C HIS A 273 8.85 21.62 7.88
N LYS A 274 7.63 21.78 8.42
CA LYS A 274 7.16 21.00 9.58
C LYS A 274 7.18 19.49 9.30
N ARG A 275 6.84 19.08 8.07
CA ARG A 275 6.94 17.67 7.67
C ARG A 275 8.39 17.18 7.62
N LEU A 276 9.34 17.99 7.15
CA LEU A 276 10.76 17.63 7.18
C LEU A 276 11.26 17.47 8.62
N GLN A 277 10.85 18.35 9.54
CA GLN A 277 11.15 18.22 10.97
C GLN A 277 10.63 16.89 11.54
N TRP A 278 9.38 16.52 11.19
CA TRP A 278 8.81 15.23 11.55
C TRP A 278 9.61 14.05 11.01
N GLU A 279 10.01 14.07 9.73
CA GLU A 279 10.76 12.95 9.15
C GLU A 279 12.15 12.80 9.78
N VAL A 280 12.82 13.89 10.14
CA VAL A 280 14.07 13.85 10.90
C VAL A 280 13.85 13.22 12.28
N LEU A 281 12.85 13.70 13.03
CA LEU A 281 12.51 13.15 14.35
C LEU A 281 12.16 11.66 14.26
N ALA A 282 11.37 11.29 13.27
CA ALA A 282 10.92 9.91 13.09
C ALA A 282 12.08 8.98 12.69
N GLU A 283 12.94 9.41 11.75
CA GLU A 283 14.06 8.64 11.22
C GLU A 283 15.15 8.36 12.28
N PHE A 284 15.42 9.31 13.18
CA PHE A 284 16.39 9.14 14.28
C PHE A 284 15.77 8.71 15.62
N GLY A 285 14.44 8.73 15.71
CA GLY A 285 13.67 8.30 16.89
C GLY A 285 13.04 6.92 16.69
N TYR A 286 11.71 6.84 16.72
CA TYR A 286 10.97 5.57 16.77
C TYR A 286 11.07 4.69 15.51
N ARG A 287 11.46 5.24 14.34
CA ARG A 287 11.72 4.45 13.13
C ARG A 287 13.18 4.04 12.99
N SER A 288 14.10 4.56 13.80
CA SER A 288 15.55 4.34 13.67
C SER A 288 15.94 2.86 13.52
N ARG A 289 15.17 1.95 14.13
CA ARG A 289 15.41 0.50 14.12
C ARG A 289 14.54 -0.28 13.13
N ILE A 290 13.69 0.37 12.33
CA ILE A 290 12.71 -0.29 11.47
C ILE A 290 13.09 -0.15 9.99
N GLY A 291 13.38 -1.27 9.32
CA GLY A 291 13.64 -1.27 7.87
C GLY A 291 14.99 -0.66 7.48
N ARG A 292 15.08 -0.02 6.30
CA ARG A 292 16.35 0.46 5.72
C ARG A 292 16.67 1.91 6.09
N THR A 293 16.72 2.21 7.39
CA THR A 293 16.94 3.57 7.91
C THR A 293 18.39 4.03 7.81
N LEU A 294 18.62 5.32 8.02
CA LEU A 294 19.96 5.90 8.09
C LEU A 294 20.82 5.26 9.20
N VAL A 295 20.22 5.03 10.38
CA VAL A 295 20.88 4.41 11.53
C VAL A 295 21.24 2.96 11.22
N ARG A 296 20.31 2.16 10.67
CA ARG A 296 20.58 0.73 10.36
C ARG A 296 21.56 0.52 9.21
N THR A 297 21.64 1.46 8.28
CA THR A 297 22.62 1.42 7.19
C THR A 297 23.97 2.02 7.61
N ALA A 298 24.13 2.40 8.88
CA ALA A 298 25.29 3.10 9.43
C ALA A 298 25.68 4.35 8.63
N THR A 299 24.69 5.02 8.04
CA THR A 299 24.90 6.19 7.18
C THR A 299 24.91 7.49 7.99
N ALA A 300 24.00 7.62 8.94
CA ALA A 300 23.93 8.72 9.89
C ALA A 300 23.31 8.21 11.19
N ALA A 301 23.70 8.79 12.32
CA ALA A 301 23.14 8.48 13.62
C ALA A 301 22.89 9.75 14.44
N ALA A 302 21.97 9.63 15.40
CA ALA A 302 21.75 10.63 16.42
C ALA A 302 22.43 10.17 17.72
N GLY A 303 23.18 11.05 18.37
CA GLY A 303 23.79 10.82 19.67
C GLY A 303 23.27 11.80 20.71
N ILE A 304 23.64 11.54 21.96
CA ILE A 304 23.37 12.44 23.09
C ILE A 304 24.65 13.06 23.61
N GLU A 305 24.60 14.34 23.97
CA GLU A 305 25.71 15.02 24.64
C GLU A 305 26.07 14.29 25.94
N LEU A 306 27.34 13.90 26.06
CA LEU A 306 27.81 13.03 27.15
C LEU A 306 27.91 13.77 28.49
N ALA A 307 28.30 15.05 28.45
CA ALA A 307 28.59 15.82 29.67
C ALA A 307 27.37 15.96 30.61
N PRO A 308 26.15 16.29 30.14
CA PRO A 308 24.95 16.29 30.99
C PRO A 308 24.64 14.93 31.61
N VAL A 309 24.81 13.83 30.85
CA VAL A 309 24.55 12.47 31.34
C VAL A 309 25.57 12.05 32.41
N GLN A 310 26.85 12.36 32.19
CA GLN A 310 27.93 12.11 33.15
C GLN A 310 27.76 12.94 34.43
N LEU A 311 27.29 14.19 34.31
CA LEU A 311 26.96 15.02 35.47
C LEU A 311 25.80 14.43 36.28
N ALA A 312 24.75 13.95 35.62
CA ALA A 312 23.66 13.25 36.28
C ALA A 312 24.14 11.99 36.99
N ALA A 313 25.03 11.19 36.36
CA ALA A 313 25.63 10.02 37.00
C ALA A 313 26.40 10.39 38.28
N LEU A 314 27.21 11.46 38.26
CA LEU A 314 27.95 11.91 39.43
C LEU A 314 27.03 12.32 40.59
N ARG A 315 25.93 13.02 40.30
CA ARG A 315 24.94 13.41 41.31
C ARG A 315 24.18 12.23 41.90
N LEU A 316 23.87 11.24 41.07
CA LEU A 316 23.11 10.04 41.45
C LEU A 316 23.93 9.01 42.22
N LEU A 317 25.26 9.07 42.13
CA LEU A 317 26.13 8.03 42.70
C LEU A 317 25.95 7.88 44.22
N THR A 318 25.94 8.98 44.97
CA THR A 318 25.78 8.95 46.44
C THR A 318 24.36 8.55 46.86
N PRO A 319 23.27 9.18 46.36
CA PRO A 319 21.91 8.75 46.69
C PRO A 319 21.64 7.27 46.40
N LEU A 320 22.10 6.76 45.25
CA LEU A 320 21.89 5.35 44.90
C LEU A 320 22.67 4.38 45.81
N ARG A 321 23.86 4.78 46.28
CA ARG A 321 24.66 3.99 47.23
C ARG A 321 24.02 3.93 48.61
N GLU A 322 23.44 5.05 49.06
CA GLU A 322 22.88 5.20 50.41
C GLU A 322 21.46 4.64 50.51
N GLU A 323 20.56 5.04 49.60
CA GLU A 323 19.13 4.69 49.67
C GLU A 323 18.85 3.25 49.20
N PHE A 324 19.60 2.76 48.19
CA PHE A 324 19.37 1.46 47.57
C PHE A 324 20.46 0.42 47.90
N GLY A 325 21.42 0.77 48.76
CA GLY A 325 22.48 -0.13 49.22
C GLY A 325 23.50 -0.53 48.16
N LEU A 326 23.61 0.22 47.06
CA LEU A 326 24.44 -0.08 45.89
C LEU A 326 25.93 0.30 46.08
N ARG A 327 26.53 -0.11 47.20
CA ARG A 327 27.85 0.36 47.66
C ARG A 327 28.99 0.14 46.65
N ALA A 328 28.92 -0.91 45.82
CA ALA A 328 29.94 -1.24 44.83
C ALA A 328 29.77 -0.49 43.49
N LEU A 329 28.66 0.24 43.30
CA LEU A 329 28.33 0.90 42.04
C LEU A 329 29.42 1.90 41.65
N SER A 330 30.04 1.72 40.48
CA SER A 330 31.00 2.67 39.92
C SER A 330 30.31 3.77 39.10
N ASN A 331 31.00 4.92 38.94
CA ASN A 331 30.51 6.00 38.08
C ASN A 331 30.35 5.54 36.62
N LYS A 332 31.20 4.62 36.16
CA LYS A 332 31.15 4.07 34.80
C LYS A 332 29.90 3.21 34.59
N GLU A 333 29.60 2.30 35.51
CA GLU A 333 28.38 1.47 35.46
C GLU A 333 27.11 2.31 35.52
N LEU A 334 27.11 3.35 36.36
CA LEU A 334 25.98 4.28 36.42
C LEU A 334 25.82 5.10 35.12
N THR A 335 26.93 5.55 34.53
CA THR A 335 26.91 6.23 33.22
C THR A 335 26.36 5.30 32.14
N TRP A 336 26.76 4.03 32.11
CA TRP A 336 26.19 3.01 31.23
C TRP A 336 24.69 2.81 31.43
N PHE A 337 24.24 2.71 32.68
CA PHE A 337 22.82 2.60 33.00
C PHE A 337 22.02 3.79 32.44
N LEU A 338 22.50 5.03 32.65
CA LEU A 338 21.85 6.24 32.14
C LEU A 338 21.88 6.31 30.61
N LEU A 339 23.01 6.02 29.96
CA LEU A 339 23.14 6.05 28.51
C LEU A 339 22.22 5.02 27.85
N GLY A 340 22.12 3.79 28.36
CA GLY A 340 21.20 2.81 27.81
C GLY A 340 19.73 3.16 28.03
N PHE A 341 19.40 3.79 29.17
CA PHE A 341 18.06 4.33 29.43
C PHE A 341 17.69 5.46 28.45
N VAL A 342 18.60 6.41 28.23
CA VAL A 342 18.42 7.48 27.24
C VAL A 342 18.30 6.94 25.82
N LEU A 343 19.19 6.02 25.41
CA LEU A 343 19.13 5.37 24.09
C LEU A 343 17.80 4.63 23.90
N ARG A 344 17.25 4.02 24.96
CA ARG A 344 15.93 3.41 24.93
C ARG A 344 14.83 4.43 24.65
N LEU A 345 14.83 5.57 25.36
CA LEU A 345 13.87 6.66 25.13
C LEU A 345 13.99 7.19 23.70
N GLN A 346 15.21 7.39 23.20
CA GLN A 346 15.48 7.81 21.82
C GLN A 346 14.92 6.80 20.81
N HIS A 347 15.22 5.51 20.96
CA HIS A 347 14.73 4.45 20.07
C HIS A 347 13.19 4.29 20.11
N LYS A 348 12.53 4.72 21.18
CA LYS A 348 11.07 4.79 21.28
C LYS A 348 10.49 6.08 20.70
N GLY A 349 11.35 6.99 20.25
CA GLY A 349 10.98 8.31 19.74
C GLY A 349 10.45 9.23 20.81
N ALA A 350 10.79 9.00 22.08
CA ALA A 350 10.42 9.87 23.18
C ALA A 350 11.24 11.18 23.15
N ILE A 351 11.21 11.90 22.03
CA ILE A 351 11.94 13.15 21.80
C ILE A 351 10.89 14.26 21.75
N TYR A 352 11.08 15.29 22.58
CA TYR A 352 10.14 16.40 22.64
C TYR A 352 10.13 17.19 21.34
N HIS A 353 8.93 17.55 20.90
CA HIS A 353 8.72 18.55 19.86
C HIS A 353 7.34 19.21 20.04
N PRO A 354 7.17 20.52 19.78
CA PRO A 354 5.90 21.23 19.99
C PRO A 354 4.67 20.57 19.32
N PHE A 355 4.82 19.98 18.13
CA PHE A 355 3.69 19.30 17.48
C PHE A 355 3.15 18.07 18.25
N LEU A 356 3.87 17.58 19.27
CA LEU A 356 3.46 16.46 20.11
C LEU A 356 2.70 16.89 21.37
N ASP A 357 2.57 18.19 21.67
CA ASP A 357 1.95 18.65 22.93
C ASP A 357 0.53 18.08 23.13
N ALA A 358 -0.32 18.18 22.11
CA ALA A 358 -1.68 17.64 22.15
C ALA A 358 -1.70 16.09 22.19
N TYR A 359 -0.73 15.44 21.54
CA TYR A 359 -0.59 13.99 21.55
C TYR A 359 -0.20 13.46 22.94
N ILE A 360 0.71 14.17 23.62
CA ILE A 360 1.14 13.87 24.99
C ILE A 360 -0.01 14.13 25.96
N ALA A 361 -0.71 15.26 25.82
CA ALA A 361 -1.82 15.63 26.69
C ALA A 361 -2.99 14.63 26.64
N ASP A 362 -3.29 14.04 25.47
CA ASP A 362 -4.37 13.03 25.33
C ASP A 362 -3.90 11.60 25.66
N GLY A 363 -2.68 11.41 26.19
CA GLY A 363 -2.18 10.10 26.59
C GLY A 363 -1.80 9.20 25.40
N GLY A 364 -1.23 9.78 24.34
CA GLY A 364 -0.63 9.03 23.24
C GLY A 364 -1.62 8.47 22.23
N ARG A 365 -2.83 9.05 22.11
CA ARG A 365 -3.79 8.65 21.07
C ARG A 365 -3.38 9.19 19.70
N THR A 366 -3.04 8.30 18.79
CA THR A 366 -2.54 8.64 17.44
C THR A 366 -3.53 9.43 16.58
N TYR A 367 -4.83 9.33 16.86
CA TYR A 367 -5.86 10.14 16.19
C TYR A 367 -5.62 11.66 16.31
N ILE A 368 -5.01 12.12 17.40
CA ILE A 368 -4.68 13.55 17.58
C ILE A 368 -3.65 14.03 16.56
N LEU A 369 -2.68 13.17 16.20
CA LEU A 369 -1.68 13.50 15.17
C LEU A 369 -2.32 13.68 13.79
N ASN A 370 -3.40 12.95 13.49
CA ASN A 370 -4.13 13.08 12.22
C ASN A 370 -4.87 14.42 12.05
N ARG A 371 -4.98 15.24 13.11
CA ARG A 371 -5.57 16.58 13.00
C ARG A 371 -4.64 17.59 12.34
N GLN A 372 -3.35 17.27 12.21
CA GLN A 372 -2.34 18.11 11.57
C GLN A 372 -2.12 17.59 10.14
N SER A 373 -2.55 18.35 9.13
CA SER A 373 -2.57 17.94 7.72
C SER A 373 -1.21 17.55 7.15
N TYR A 374 -0.12 18.17 7.63
CA TYR A 374 1.24 17.91 7.17
C TYR A 374 1.84 16.61 7.72
N LEU A 375 1.33 16.10 8.86
CA LEU A 375 1.81 14.83 9.44
C LEU A 375 1.35 13.63 8.61
N PRO A 376 2.05 12.48 8.70
CA PRO A 376 1.58 11.25 8.05
C PRO A 376 0.27 10.76 8.68
N ALA A 377 -0.48 9.97 7.93
CA ALA A 377 -1.67 9.32 8.46
C ALA A 377 -1.29 8.19 9.45
N PHE A 378 -1.85 8.23 10.65
CA PHE A 378 -1.70 7.21 11.69
C PHE A 378 -2.97 6.37 11.80
N ALA A 379 -2.83 5.07 11.53
CA ALA A 379 -3.81 4.06 11.91
C ALA A 379 -3.54 3.56 13.33
N PRO A 380 -4.50 2.86 13.98
CA PRO A 380 -4.30 2.33 15.34
C PRO A 380 -3.08 1.43 15.54
N SER A 381 -2.59 0.78 14.47
CA SER A 381 -1.41 -0.09 14.48
C SER A 381 -0.17 0.54 13.83
N THR A 382 -0.24 1.81 13.39
CA THR A 382 0.91 2.51 12.82
C THR A 382 1.88 2.85 13.95
N PRO A 383 3.19 2.57 13.79
CA PRO A 383 4.20 2.98 14.78
C PRO A 383 4.16 4.49 15.01
N ALA A 384 4.23 4.89 16.28
CA ALA A 384 4.23 6.28 16.73
C ALA A 384 5.23 6.46 17.88
N PRO A 385 5.64 7.70 18.19
CA PRO A 385 6.44 8.02 19.37
C PRO A 385 5.82 7.49 20.67
N VAL A 386 6.60 6.79 21.49
CA VAL A 386 6.16 6.23 22.78
C VAL A 386 6.95 6.92 23.90
N MET A 387 6.26 7.78 24.65
CA MET A 387 6.84 8.49 25.81
C MET A 387 6.89 7.59 27.06
N LEU A 388 7.49 8.08 28.14
CA LEU A 388 7.51 7.42 29.45
C LEU A 388 6.56 8.11 30.42
N THR A 389 5.80 7.38 31.23
CA THR A 389 4.89 7.93 32.25
C THR A 389 4.97 7.21 33.59
N ASP A 390 4.60 7.91 34.67
CA ASP A 390 4.50 7.40 36.05
C ASP A 390 3.19 6.65 36.31
N ALA A 391 2.29 6.60 35.33
CA ALA A 391 1.09 5.79 35.39
C ALA A 391 1.44 4.31 35.67
N THR A 392 0.67 3.66 36.54
CA THR A 392 0.84 2.22 36.81
C THR A 392 0.51 1.36 35.60
N ARG A 393 -0.49 1.77 34.82
CA ARG A 393 -0.87 1.15 33.54
C ARG A 393 -1.23 2.24 32.53
N HIS A 394 -0.76 2.08 31.31
CA HIS A 394 -1.07 2.98 30.21
C HIS A 394 -1.14 2.22 28.89
N THR A 395 -1.95 2.69 27.94
CA THR A 395 -2.17 1.99 26.67
C THR A 395 -1.34 2.55 25.51
N GLY A 396 -0.91 3.82 25.58
CA GLY A 396 -0.16 4.49 24.51
C GLY A 396 1.32 4.76 24.79
N PHE A 397 1.73 4.73 26.06
CA PHE A 397 3.06 5.15 26.55
C PHE A 397 3.64 4.06 27.46
N ASP A 398 4.97 3.99 27.52
CA ASP A 398 5.68 3.07 28.39
C ASP A 398 5.53 3.52 29.86
N THR A 399 5.52 2.57 30.79
CA THR A 399 5.43 2.84 32.23
C THR A 399 6.72 2.43 32.93
N LEU A 400 7.02 3.07 34.07
CA LEU A 400 8.17 2.73 34.93
C LEU A 400 8.17 1.29 35.44
N HIS A 401 7.00 0.65 35.43
CA HIS A 401 6.79 -0.74 35.87
C HIS A 401 6.96 -1.75 34.74
N GLY A 402 7.35 -1.30 33.54
CA GLY A 402 7.56 -2.17 32.39
C GLY A 402 8.74 -3.14 32.62
N ARG A 403 8.60 -4.36 32.10
CA ARG A 403 9.62 -5.42 32.24
C ARG A 403 11.02 -4.99 31.80
N TRP A 404 11.12 -4.28 30.68
CA TRP A 404 12.41 -3.79 30.17
C TRP A 404 13.16 -2.96 31.23
N TYR A 405 12.46 -2.10 31.97
CA TYR A 405 13.05 -1.23 32.98
C TYR A 405 13.59 -2.04 34.17
N GLN A 406 12.88 -3.10 34.56
CA GLN A 406 13.32 -4.02 35.62
C GLN A 406 14.55 -4.82 35.20
N ASP A 407 14.55 -5.36 33.98
CA ASP A 407 15.68 -6.13 33.46
C ASP A 407 16.90 -5.25 33.22
N TRP A 408 16.71 -4.01 32.76
CA TRP A 408 17.78 -3.05 32.56
C TRP A 408 18.50 -2.74 33.87
N CYS A 409 17.75 -2.50 34.96
CA CYS A 409 18.33 -2.34 36.30
C CYS A 409 19.16 -3.55 36.72
N LYS A 410 18.61 -4.77 36.58
CA LYS A 410 19.31 -6.01 36.96
C LYS A 410 20.58 -6.24 36.15
N ARG A 411 20.55 -5.97 34.85
CA ARG A 411 21.68 -6.20 33.92
C ARG A 411 22.83 -5.23 34.06
N THR A 412 22.57 -4.04 34.59
CA THR A 412 23.56 -2.99 34.74
C THR A 412 23.95 -2.83 36.20
N LEU A 413 23.03 -2.37 37.04
CA LEU A 413 23.25 -2.10 38.45
C LEU A 413 23.31 -3.38 39.32
N GLY A 414 22.69 -4.47 38.86
CA GLY A 414 22.64 -5.76 39.56
C GLY A 414 23.74 -6.76 39.19
N ARG A 415 24.75 -6.38 38.39
CA ARG A 415 25.83 -7.30 37.96
C ARG A 415 26.69 -7.80 39.11
N GLN A 416 27.01 -6.91 40.05
CA GLN A 416 27.98 -7.17 41.12
C GLN A 416 27.34 -7.19 42.51
N GLN A 417 26.02 -6.95 42.58
CA GLN A 417 25.30 -6.76 43.84
C GLN A 417 23.81 -7.05 43.67
N LEU A 418 23.14 -7.39 44.77
CA LEU A 418 21.69 -7.64 44.79
C LEU A 418 20.93 -6.32 44.87
N LEU A 419 19.94 -6.15 43.99
CA LEU A 419 19.00 -5.03 44.06
C LEU A 419 17.92 -5.30 45.12
N PRO A 420 17.50 -4.30 45.91
CA PRO A 420 16.33 -4.41 46.77
C PRO A 420 15.07 -4.79 45.97
N GLN A 421 14.16 -5.56 46.57
CA GLN A 421 12.93 -5.96 45.89
C GLN A 421 12.02 -4.76 45.64
N ASN A 422 11.42 -4.69 44.43
CA ASN A 422 10.43 -3.68 44.02
C ASN A 422 10.92 -2.21 44.11
N CYS A 423 12.23 -1.98 44.01
CA CYS A 423 12.81 -0.64 44.13
C CYS A 423 12.88 0.14 42.79
N GLU A 424 12.51 -0.49 41.68
CA GLU A 424 12.81 0.04 40.34
C GLU A 424 12.09 1.36 40.06
N SER A 425 10.81 1.48 40.43
CA SER A 425 10.02 2.69 40.19
C SER A 425 10.57 3.90 40.94
N ASP A 426 10.99 3.73 42.19
CA ASP A 426 11.56 4.82 43.00
C ASP A 426 12.98 5.17 42.52
N LEU A 427 13.77 4.17 42.13
CA LEU A 427 15.07 4.38 41.49
C LEU A 427 14.93 5.19 40.20
N TYR A 428 14.00 4.85 39.32
CA TYR A 428 13.79 5.59 38.07
C TYR A 428 13.25 7.00 38.30
N ARG A 429 12.46 7.25 39.36
CA ARG A 429 12.04 8.61 39.71
C ARG A 429 13.24 9.48 40.07
N LEU A 430 14.11 8.99 40.94
CA LEU A 430 15.35 9.68 41.32
C LEU A 430 16.25 9.93 40.09
N VAL A 431 16.35 8.95 39.19
CA VAL A 431 17.07 9.09 37.91
C VAL A 431 16.45 10.14 37.01
N LEU A 432 15.12 10.15 36.88
CA LEU A 432 14.40 11.12 36.05
C LEU A 432 14.52 12.53 36.59
N ASP A 433 14.51 12.71 37.91
CA ASP A 433 14.72 14.01 38.55
C ASP A 433 16.12 14.53 38.24
N ALA A 434 17.16 13.72 38.44
CA ALA A 434 18.54 14.10 38.12
C ALA A 434 18.76 14.38 36.62
N LEU A 435 18.15 13.59 35.72
CA LEU A 435 18.21 13.84 34.28
C LEU A 435 17.42 15.09 33.87
N THR A 436 16.36 15.44 34.61
CA THR A 436 15.60 16.68 34.39
C THR A 436 16.40 17.90 34.83
N GLU A 437 17.07 17.83 35.99
CA GLU A 437 17.99 18.88 36.44
C GLU A 437 19.20 19.06 35.51
N ALA A 438 19.69 17.97 34.92
CA ALA A 438 20.77 18.01 33.93
C ALA A 438 20.31 18.49 32.54
N GLY A 439 19.00 18.72 32.34
CA GLY A 439 18.43 19.17 31.06
C GLY A 439 18.37 18.10 29.98
N VAL A 440 18.56 16.82 30.32
CA VAL A 440 18.50 15.68 29.38
C VAL A 440 17.06 15.27 29.08
N VAL A 441 16.20 15.33 30.10
CA VAL A 441 14.80 14.93 30.02
C VAL A 441 13.92 16.12 30.41
N LYS A 442 12.79 16.28 29.71
CA LYS A 442 11.73 17.22 30.01
C LYS A 442 10.53 16.48 30.60
N ALA A 443 10.08 16.94 31.77
CA ALA A 443 8.83 16.51 32.40
C ALA A 443 7.66 17.37 31.92
N ILE A 444 6.56 16.74 31.51
CA ILE A 444 5.34 17.38 31.03
C ILE A 444 4.16 16.82 31.82
N ARG A 445 3.30 17.70 32.35
CA ARG A 445 2.11 17.29 33.08
C ARG A 445 0.99 16.91 32.12
N ALA A 446 0.53 15.66 32.16
CA ALA A 446 -0.58 15.15 31.35
C ALA A 446 -1.69 14.62 32.27
N GLY A 447 -2.62 15.50 32.65
CA GLY A 447 -3.67 15.19 33.60
C GLY A 447 -3.12 14.89 35.01
N LYS A 448 -3.34 13.66 35.50
CA LYS A 448 -2.89 13.21 36.84
C LYS A 448 -1.47 12.65 36.85
N ASN A 449 -0.91 12.39 35.67
CA ASN A 449 0.36 11.71 35.49
C ASN A 449 1.40 12.68 34.93
N THR A 450 2.67 12.37 35.15
CA THR A 450 3.79 13.05 34.52
C THR A 450 4.29 12.19 33.36
N VAL A 451 4.63 12.86 32.27
CA VAL A 451 5.19 12.25 31.06
C VAL A 451 6.58 12.83 30.84
N TRP A 452 7.55 11.95 30.58
CA TRP A 452 8.94 12.32 30.32
C TRP A 452 9.31 12.05 28.86
N CYS A 453 10.11 12.97 28.33
CA CYS A 453 10.64 12.93 26.96
C CYS A 453 12.04 13.55 26.94
N LEU A 454 12.90 13.09 26.04
CA LEU A 454 14.22 13.64 25.80
C LEU A 454 14.11 15.07 25.29
N GLN A 455 14.97 15.92 25.82
CA GLN A 455 15.09 17.29 25.41
C GLN A 455 15.95 17.38 24.14
N PRO A 456 15.42 17.90 23.01
CA PRO A 456 16.08 17.82 21.72
C PRO A 456 17.40 18.61 21.69
N GLU A 457 17.57 19.63 22.53
CA GLU A 457 18.82 20.39 22.65
C GLU A 457 20.01 19.55 23.11
N THR A 458 19.78 18.40 23.76
CA THR A 458 20.85 17.46 24.16
C THR A 458 21.20 16.45 23.09
N LEU A 459 20.45 16.41 21.99
CA LEU A 459 20.66 15.50 20.87
C LEU A 459 21.38 16.21 19.74
N TYR A 460 22.24 15.47 19.06
CA TYR A 460 22.96 15.93 17.88
C TYR A 460 22.98 14.83 16.82
N LEU A 461 23.14 15.22 15.57
CA LEU A 461 23.24 14.34 14.42
C LEU A 461 24.67 14.31 13.90
N SER A 462 25.10 13.15 13.40
CA SER A 462 26.40 12.95 12.76
C SER A 462 26.29 12.05 11.54
N ALA A 463 27.10 12.33 10.51
CA ALA A 463 27.34 11.40 9.40
C ALA A 463 28.57 10.50 9.65
N ASP A 464 29.39 10.82 10.65
CA ASP A 464 30.49 10.00 11.14
C ASP A 464 30.04 9.13 12.32
N ASN A 465 30.05 7.81 12.10
CA ASN A 465 29.39 6.83 12.96
C ASN A 465 30.27 5.62 13.19
N ALA A 466 30.11 5.00 14.37
CA ALA A 466 30.64 3.70 14.70
C ALA A 466 29.51 2.67 14.88
N THR A 467 29.81 1.41 14.57
CA THR A 467 28.92 0.29 14.84
C THR A 467 29.46 -0.49 16.02
N LEU A 468 28.63 -0.69 17.04
CA LEU A 468 28.89 -1.64 18.13
C LEU A 468 28.00 -2.86 17.95
N ALA A 469 28.52 -4.03 18.33
CA ALA A 469 27.73 -5.26 18.38
C ALA A 469 28.14 -6.14 19.55
N THR A 470 27.21 -6.98 19.99
CA THR A 470 27.46 -8.04 20.95
C THR A 470 28.07 -9.27 20.27
N ASP A 471 28.54 -10.23 21.06
CA ASP A 471 29.06 -11.50 20.56
C ASP A 471 28.06 -12.20 19.62
N GLY A 472 28.57 -12.71 18.50
CA GLY A 472 27.75 -13.31 17.44
C GLY A 472 26.81 -12.32 16.73
N GLN A 473 26.99 -11.00 16.92
CA GLN A 473 26.21 -9.92 16.31
C GLN A 473 24.69 -10.03 16.57
N ARG A 474 24.31 -10.57 17.73
CA ARG A 474 22.89 -10.71 18.12
C ARG A 474 22.19 -9.37 18.25
N SER A 475 22.90 -8.37 18.78
CA SER A 475 22.46 -6.98 18.85
C SER A 475 23.47 -6.07 18.19
N THR A 476 22.98 -5.09 17.44
CA THR A 476 23.81 -4.06 16.80
C THR A 476 23.30 -2.68 17.16
N LEU A 477 24.23 -1.75 17.35
CA LEU A 477 23.97 -0.36 17.68
C LEU A 477 24.84 0.53 16.81
N CYS A 478 24.22 1.47 16.08
CA CYS A 478 24.94 2.49 15.32
C CYS A 478 24.81 3.82 16.06
N VAL A 479 25.95 4.43 16.37
CA VAL A 479 26.03 5.70 17.12
C VAL A 479 27.04 6.63 16.45
N PRO A 480 26.99 7.95 16.71
CA PRO A 480 28.08 8.83 16.31
C PRO A 480 29.42 8.37 16.86
N ALA A 481 30.49 8.47 16.06
CA ALA A 481 31.80 7.92 16.39
C ALA A 481 32.34 8.43 17.75
N ARG A 482 32.09 9.71 18.07
CA ARG A 482 32.50 10.34 19.34
C ARG A 482 31.89 9.73 20.61
N MET A 483 30.77 9.02 20.49
CA MET A 483 30.10 8.36 21.63
C MET A 483 30.52 6.89 21.78
N ALA A 484 31.14 6.30 20.75
CA ALA A 484 31.38 4.86 20.67
C ALA A 484 32.24 4.34 21.83
N ALA A 485 33.30 5.06 22.21
CA ALA A 485 34.22 4.67 23.26
C ALA A 485 33.54 4.53 24.64
N GLU A 486 32.60 5.42 24.96
CA GLU A 486 31.84 5.38 26.23
C GLU A 486 30.89 4.18 26.30
N LEU A 487 30.46 3.65 25.15
CA LEU A 487 29.50 2.54 25.07
C LEU A 487 30.16 1.16 24.99
N VAL A 488 31.49 1.08 24.88
CA VAL A 488 32.20 -0.20 24.91
C VAL A 488 32.05 -0.85 26.27
N GLY A 489 31.51 -2.07 26.31
CA GLY A 489 31.19 -2.79 27.54
C GLY A 489 29.76 -2.55 28.06
N LEU A 490 28.97 -1.70 27.39
CA LEU A 490 27.55 -1.53 27.72
C LEU A 490 26.81 -2.87 27.50
N PRO A 491 25.96 -3.33 28.45
CA PRO A 491 25.12 -4.49 28.23
C PRO A 491 24.13 -4.29 27.08
N ALA A 492 23.77 -5.37 26.38
CA ALA A 492 22.81 -5.32 25.29
C ALA A 492 21.48 -4.66 25.72
N LEU A 493 20.96 -3.75 24.89
CA LEU A 493 19.65 -3.12 25.12
C LEU A 493 18.49 -4.10 24.93
N GLU A 494 18.74 -5.21 24.24
CA GLU A 494 17.72 -6.16 23.83
C GLU A 494 17.52 -7.25 24.89
N HIS A 495 16.26 -7.52 25.23
CA HIS A 495 15.90 -8.45 26.29
C HIS A 495 16.39 -9.89 26.05
N SER A 496 16.55 -10.36 24.81
CA SER A 496 17.06 -11.71 24.55
C SER A 496 18.59 -11.82 24.51
N ASP A 497 19.31 -10.69 24.59
CA ASP A 497 20.75 -10.66 24.47
C ASP A 497 21.40 -10.28 25.80
N HIS A 498 22.42 -11.03 26.18
CA HIS A 498 23.15 -10.88 27.43
C HIS A 498 24.62 -10.52 27.21
N GLY A 499 25.03 -10.32 25.94
CA GLY A 499 26.37 -9.88 25.61
C GLY A 499 26.60 -8.39 25.88
N ASP A 500 27.87 -8.00 25.81
CA ASP A 500 28.31 -6.61 25.94
C ASP A 500 28.71 -6.05 24.58
N TYR A 501 28.38 -4.78 24.34
CA TYR A 501 28.71 -4.11 23.09
C TYR A 501 30.22 -3.89 22.94
N GLN A 502 30.74 -4.33 21.81
CA GLN A 502 32.12 -4.10 21.38
C GLN A 502 32.13 -3.38 20.02
N VAL A 503 33.17 -2.58 19.77
CA VAL A 503 33.33 -1.92 18.46
C VAL A 503 33.53 -2.98 17.39
N GLN A 504 32.77 -2.86 16.30
CA GLN A 504 32.91 -3.70 15.13
C GLN A 504 33.56 -2.93 13.98
N PRO A 505 34.36 -3.60 13.13
CA PRO A 505 34.84 -3.00 11.89
C PRO A 505 33.67 -2.50 11.06
N GLN A 506 33.71 -1.23 10.64
CA GLN A 506 32.62 -0.64 9.88
C GLN A 506 32.60 -1.22 8.47
N THR A 507 31.62 -2.07 8.19
CA THR A 507 31.26 -2.46 6.82
C THR A 507 30.22 -1.49 6.30
N ARG A 508 30.57 -0.72 5.26
CA ARG A 508 29.63 0.23 4.67
C ARG A 508 28.51 -0.54 3.98
N HIS A 509 27.28 -0.34 4.45
CA HIS A 509 26.11 -0.89 3.80
C HIS A 509 25.99 -0.33 2.38
N TRP A 510 25.62 -1.16 1.40
CA TRP A 510 25.57 -0.77 -0.02
C TRP A 510 24.65 0.44 -0.28
N LEU A 511 23.54 0.57 0.44
CA LEU A 511 22.65 1.75 0.42
C LEU A 511 23.29 3.04 0.91
N SER A 512 24.34 2.97 1.74
CA SER A 512 24.99 4.19 2.26
C SER A 512 25.55 5.05 1.13
N ARG A 513 26.07 4.42 0.07
CA ARG A 513 26.52 5.11 -1.13
C ARG A 513 25.36 5.81 -1.85
N LEU A 514 24.22 5.13 -2.01
CA LEU A 514 23.02 5.72 -2.58
C LEU A 514 22.57 6.95 -1.79
N TYR A 515 22.51 6.84 -0.46
CA TYR A 515 22.08 7.94 0.40
C TYR A 515 23.01 9.16 0.34
N ARG A 516 24.32 8.94 0.22
CA ARG A 516 25.32 10.02 0.18
C ARG A 516 25.47 10.69 -1.18
N GLN A 517 25.24 9.97 -2.28
CA GLN A 517 25.60 10.43 -3.64
C GLN A 517 24.42 10.41 -4.63
N GLY A 518 23.29 9.82 -4.25
CA GLY A 518 22.13 9.70 -5.12
C GLY A 518 21.53 11.05 -5.47
N ARG A 519 21.05 11.18 -6.71
CA ARG A 519 20.30 12.34 -7.16
C ARG A 519 18.96 12.42 -6.44
N ILE A 520 18.63 13.60 -5.92
CA ILE A 520 17.27 13.86 -5.41
C ILE A 520 16.37 14.04 -6.63
N GLN A 521 15.58 13.01 -6.92
CA GLN A 521 14.59 13.01 -7.99
C GLN A 521 13.39 12.19 -7.53
N ARG A 522 12.26 12.85 -7.31
CA ARG A 522 11.03 12.21 -6.86
C ARG A 522 10.39 11.42 -7.98
N VAL A 523 9.92 10.22 -7.65
CA VAL A 523 9.03 9.45 -8.51
C VAL A 523 7.62 10.00 -8.33
N MET A 524 7.11 10.62 -9.39
CA MET A 524 5.73 11.05 -9.52
C MET A 524 5.03 10.09 -10.47
N ALA A 525 4.34 9.10 -9.90
CA ALA A 525 3.65 8.11 -10.68
C ALA A 525 2.19 8.50 -10.93
N ALA A 526 1.76 8.36 -12.18
CA ALA A 526 0.35 8.40 -12.57
C ALA A 526 -0.09 7.02 -13.06
N GLU A 527 -1.36 6.68 -12.89
CA GLU A 527 -1.93 5.51 -13.55
C GLU A 527 -2.24 5.82 -15.02
N HIS A 528 -2.16 4.81 -15.87
CA HIS A 528 -2.58 4.90 -17.26
C HIS A 528 -3.36 3.63 -17.62
N THR A 529 -4.68 3.70 -17.49
CA THR A 529 -5.56 2.54 -17.63
C THR A 529 -6.74 2.88 -18.54
N GLY A 530 -7.44 1.86 -19.04
CA GLY A 530 -8.61 2.06 -19.89
C GLY A 530 -9.82 2.65 -19.16
N LEU A 531 -9.77 2.74 -17.82
CA LEU A 531 -10.84 3.35 -17.00
C LEU A 531 -10.72 4.87 -16.88
N LEU A 532 -9.60 5.46 -17.30
CA LEU A 532 -9.43 6.90 -17.28
C LEU A 532 -10.17 7.55 -18.46
N ASP A 533 -10.85 8.67 -18.16
CA ASP A 533 -11.49 9.50 -19.17
C ASP A 533 -10.47 9.95 -20.23
N SER A 534 -10.94 10.10 -21.47
CA SER A 534 -10.07 10.43 -22.61
C SER A 534 -9.30 11.75 -22.41
N GLU A 535 -9.93 12.76 -21.79
CA GLU A 535 -9.29 14.04 -21.49
C GLU A 535 -8.15 13.88 -20.48
N ASP A 536 -8.38 13.14 -19.39
CA ASP A 536 -7.38 12.89 -18.35
C ASP A 536 -6.18 12.10 -18.90
N ARG A 537 -6.42 11.08 -19.74
CA ARG A 537 -5.33 10.32 -20.39
C ARG A 537 -4.48 11.21 -21.27
N GLN A 538 -5.09 12.04 -22.12
CA GLN A 538 -4.37 12.95 -22.99
C GLN A 538 -3.55 13.98 -22.19
N LEU A 539 -4.07 14.49 -21.08
CA LEU A 539 -3.33 15.40 -20.20
C LEU A 539 -2.12 14.70 -19.57
N ILE A 540 -2.30 13.50 -19.03
CA ILE A 540 -1.21 12.72 -18.42
C ILE A 540 -0.13 12.38 -19.47
N GLU A 541 -0.53 11.95 -20.67
CA GLU A 541 0.39 11.68 -21.78
C GLU A 541 1.19 12.93 -22.15
N GLN A 542 0.53 14.08 -22.33
CA GLN A 542 1.19 15.33 -22.67
C GLN A 542 2.17 15.79 -21.58
N ASP A 543 1.75 15.75 -20.32
CA ASP A 543 2.59 16.16 -19.20
C ASP A 543 3.79 15.23 -19.01
N PHE A 544 3.63 13.92 -19.24
CA PHE A 544 4.71 12.94 -19.19
C PHE A 544 5.69 13.08 -20.36
N ILE A 545 5.20 13.36 -21.57
CA ILE A 545 6.04 13.56 -22.76
C ILE A 545 6.87 14.84 -22.62
N LYS A 546 6.22 15.96 -22.28
CA LYS A 546 6.86 17.27 -22.15
C LYS A 546 7.83 17.32 -20.97
N ALA A 547 7.41 16.78 -19.81
CA ALA A 547 8.18 16.74 -18.57
C ALA A 547 8.87 18.08 -18.22
N ASP A 548 8.18 19.19 -18.49
CA ASP A 548 8.68 20.57 -18.33
C ASP A 548 8.53 21.09 -16.90
N LYS A 549 7.52 20.61 -16.17
CA LYS A 549 7.23 21.01 -14.79
C LYS A 549 7.84 20.04 -13.78
N PRO A 550 8.35 20.52 -12.63
CA PRO A 550 8.88 19.65 -11.58
C PRO A 550 7.88 18.62 -11.02
N TRP A 551 6.57 18.88 -11.17
CA TRP A 551 5.49 17.99 -10.73
C TRP A 551 4.87 17.15 -11.85
N SER A 552 5.43 17.19 -13.06
CA SER A 552 4.97 16.32 -14.14
C SER A 552 5.18 14.84 -13.76
N PRO A 553 4.24 13.95 -14.13
CA PRO A 553 4.43 12.52 -13.93
C PRO A 553 5.68 12.08 -14.69
N ASN A 554 6.52 11.30 -14.02
CA ASN A 554 7.72 10.71 -14.61
C ASN A 554 7.70 9.18 -14.54
N LEU A 555 6.67 8.60 -13.91
CA LEU A 555 6.37 7.19 -13.99
C LEU A 555 4.92 6.99 -14.44
N LEU A 556 4.68 6.19 -15.48
CA LEU A 556 3.33 5.73 -15.82
C LEU A 556 3.17 4.28 -15.40
N SER A 557 2.24 4.02 -14.49
CA SER A 557 1.82 2.66 -14.14
C SER A 557 0.68 2.26 -15.07
N ALA A 558 1.00 1.44 -16.06
CA ALA A 558 0.12 1.21 -17.20
C ALA A 558 -0.33 -0.24 -17.31
N THR A 559 -1.50 -0.42 -17.91
CA THR A 559 -2.00 -1.72 -18.38
C THR A 559 -1.57 -1.95 -19.84
N PRO A 560 -2.07 -2.98 -20.57
CA PRO A 560 -1.83 -3.12 -22.00
C PRO A 560 -2.23 -1.93 -22.87
N THR A 561 -2.89 -0.90 -22.31
CA THR A 561 -3.20 0.35 -23.03
C THR A 561 -1.98 1.02 -23.66
N LEU A 562 -0.80 0.91 -23.04
CA LEU A 562 0.46 1.44 -23.58
C LEU A 562 1.30 0.40 -24.33
N GLU A 563 0.79 -0.81 -24.53
CA GLU A 563 1.39 -1.78 -25.47
C GLU A 563 1.12 -1.39 -26.92
N MET A 564 -0.04 -0.77 -27.18
CA MET A 564 -0.45 -0.26 -28.49
C MET A 564 0.36 0.96 -28.90
N GLY A 565 0.63 1.15 -30.19
CA GLY A 565 1.57 2.09 -30.83
C GLY A 565 1.42 3.60 -30.57
N ILE A 566 0.87 4.00 -29.42
CA ILE A 566 0.81 5.38 -28.94
C ILE A 566 2.24 5.91 -28.80
N ASN A 567 2.47 7.12 -29.30
CA ASN A 567 3.76 7.79 -29.21
C ASN A 567 3.88 8.52 -27.87
N ILE A 568 4.63 7.94 -26.94
CA ILE A 568 4.89 8.50 -25.60
C ILE A 568 6.32 9.07 -25.53
N GLY A 569 6.93 9.32 -26.70
CA GLY A 569 8.33 9.72 -26.83
C GLY A 569 9.30 8.57 -26.54
N ALA A 570 10.59 8.90 -26.53
CA ALA A 570 11.65 7.95 -26.22
C ALA A 570 11.76 7.75 -24.69
N LEU A 571 11.93 6.50 -24.26
CA LEU A 571 12.15 6.14 -22.88
C LEU A 571 13.49 5.41 -22.73
N SER A 572 14.18 5.72 -21.64
CA SER A 572 15.42 5.03 -21.28
C SER A 572 15.17 3.80 -20.41
N SER A 573 13.98 3.64 -19.82
CA SER A 573 13.70 2.54 -18.91
C SER A 573 12.25 2.06 -18.90
N VAL A 574 12.07 0.74 -18.77
CA VAL A 574 10.77 0.07 -18.60
C VAL A 574 10.85 -0.94 -17.46
N LEU A 575 9.78 -1.03 -16.68
CA LEU A 575 9.58 -2.02 -15.63
C LEU A 575 8.39 -2.91 -15.98
N LEU A 576 8.58 -4.22 -16.06
CA LEU A 576 7.50 -5.19 -16.14
C LEU A 576 7.25 -5.75 -14.74
N CYS A 577 6.08 -5.49 -14.18
CA CYS A 577 5.73 -5.92 -12.83
C CYS A 577 5.10 -7.34 -12.80
N SER A 578 5.33 -8.10 -13.84
CA SER A 578 5.01 -9.52 -14.03
C SER A 578 5.68 -9.95 -15.33
N VAL A 579 5.88 -11.26 -15.51
CA VAL A 579 6.24 -11.76 -16.84
C VAL A 579 4.99 -11.64 -17.74
N PRO A 580 5.05 -10.92 -18.87
CA PRO A 580 3.93 -10.77 -19.80
C PRO A 580 3.44 -12.13 -20.33
N PRO A 581 2.15 -12.27 -20.64
CA PRO A 581 1.54 -13.57 -20.95
C PRO A 581 2.02 -14.21 -22.26
N THR A 582 2.47 -13.41 -23.22
CA THR A 582 3.02 -13.90 -24.49
C THR A 582 4.32 -13.20 -24.84
N GLN A 583 5.14 -13.82 -25.70
CA GLN A 583 6.39 -13.20 -26.16
C GLN A 583 6.13 -11.93 -26.98
N ALA A 584 5.04 -11.86 -27.73
CA ALA A 584 4.65 -10.66 -28.47
C ALA A 584 4.39 -9.48 -27.53
N ASN A 585 3.63 -9.70 -26.44
CA ASN A 585 3.43 -8.67 -25.42
C ASN A 585 4.76 -8.25 -24.77
N TYR A 586 5.64 -9.21 -24.48
CA TYR A 586 6.95 -8.91 -23.92
C TYR A 586 7.76 -7.99 -24.82
N LEU A 587 7.94 -8.36 -26.09
CA LEU A 587 8.69 -7.58 -27.08
C LEU A 587 8.08 -6.18 -27.30
N GLN A 588 6.75 -6.08 -27.34
CA GLN A 588 6.07 -4.78 -27.46
C GLN A 588 6.27 -3.89 -26.23
N ARG A 589 6.21 -4.46 -25.02
CA ARG A 589 6.41 -3.71 -23.77
C ARG A 589 7.86 -3.27 -23.60
N ILE A 590 8.83 -4.16 -23.79
CA ILE A 590 10.26 -3.80 -23.65
C ILE A 590 10.72 -2.88 -24.78
N GLY A 591 10.14 -3.00 -25.98
CA GLY A 591 10.42 -2.12 -27.12
C GLY A 591 9.97 -0.67 -26.90
N ARG A 592 9.26 -0.38 -25.81
CA ARG A 592 9.00 1.00 -25.36
C ARG A 592 10.24 1.67 -24.78
N ALA A 593 11.17 0.89 -24.23
CA ALA A 593 12.49 1.39 -23.88
C ALA A 593 13.39 1.32 -25.12
N GLY A 594 13.99 2.43 -25.51
CA GLY A 594 14.86 2.49 -26.69
C GLY A 594 14.95 3.89 -27.28
N ARG A 595 16.16 4.44 -27.34
CA ARG A 595 16.50 5.67 -28.08
C ARG A 595 17.14 5.30 -29.41
N ARG A 596 17.12 6.23 -30.38
CA ARG A 596 17.90 6.07 -31.62
C ARG A 596 19.41 5.89 -31.33
N ASP A 597 19.94 6.54 -30.28
CA ASP A 597 21.38 6.67 -30.05
C ASP A 597 21.83 6.32 -28.60
N GLY A 598 21.10 5.48 -27.85
CA GLY A 598 21.40 5.25 -26.43
C GLY A 598 21.05 3.88 -25.86
N ASN A 599 21.51 3.63 -24.64
CA ASN A 599 21.23 2.40 -23.89
C ASN A 599 19.82 2.44 -23.30
N ALA A 600 19.15 1.29 -23.25
CA ALA A 600 17.85 1.10 -22.63
C ALA A 600 17.96 0.09 -21.47
N PHE A 601 17.24 0.34 -20.38
CA PHE A 601 17.17 -0.56 -19.24
C PHE A 601 15.77 -1.17 -19.13
N SER A 602 15.67 -2.49 -19.28
CA SER A 602 14.42 -3.23 -19.09
C SER A 602 14.55 -4.15 -17.90
N LEU A 603 13.63 -4.02 -16.93
CA LEU A 603 13.57 -4.87 -15.74
C LEU A 603 12.26 -5.63 -15.70
N THR A 604 12.34 -6.97 -15.64
CA THR A 604 11.18 -7.85 -15.48
C THR A 604 11.18 -8.48 -14.10
N LEU A 605 10.10 -8.30 -13.35
CA LEU A 605 9.90 -8.92 -12.04
C LEU A 605 8.99 -10.13 -12.19
N ALA A 606 9.55 -11.33 -12.07
CA ALA A 606 8.80 -12.58 -12.06
C ALA A 606 8.04 -12.75 -10.74
N ALA A 607 6.73 -13.02 -10.81
CA ALA A 607 5.93 -13.43 -9.67
C ALA A 607 6.09 -14.94 -9.39
N GLY A 608 5.67 -15.42 -8.22
CA GLY A 608 5.62 -16.85 -7.89
C GLY A 608 4.48 -17.61 -8.61
N ARG A 609 4.24 -17.32 -9.89
CA ARG A 609 3.23 -18.00 -10.73
C ARG A 609 3.95 -19.00 -11.63
N ALA A 610 3.32 -20.13 -11.94
CA ALA A 610 3.93 -21.18 -12.76
C ALA A 610 4.47 -20.66 -14.10
N HIS A 611 3.71 -19.79 -14.77
CA HIS A 611 4.11 -19.11 -16.00
C HIS A 611 5.39 -18.27 -15.81
N ASP A 612 5.40 -17.37 -14.83
CA ASP A 612 6.53 -16.49 -14.55
C ASP A 612 7.79 -17.28 -14.16
N LEU A 613 7.64 -18.34 -13.36
CA LEU A 613 8.75 -19.21 -12.93
C LEU A 613 9.37 -19.99 -14.10
N TYR A 614 8.55 -20.43 -15.06
CA TYR A 614 9.04 -21.08 -16.27
C TYR A 614 9.99 -20.15 -17.06
N PHE A 615 9.54 -18.92 -17.31
CA PHE A 615 10.36 -17.92 -18.02
C PHE A 615 11.46 -17.30 -17.15
N TYR A 616 11.35 -17.37 -15.83
CA TYR A 616 12.47 -17.03 -14.94
C TYR A 616 13.60 -18.06 -15.05
N ALA A 617 13.27 -19.35 -15.15
CA ALA A 617 14.25 -20.42 -15.36
C ALA A 617 14.82 -20.43 -16.79
N GLN A 618 14.02 -20.04 -17.79
CA GLN A 618 14.40 -20.03 -19.20
C GLN A 618 14.07 -18.67 -19.87
N PRO A 619 14.75 -17.57 -19.48
CA PRO A 619 14.42 -16.22 -19.95
C PRO A 619 14.62 -16.04 -21.45
N GLU A 620 15.56 -16.77 -22.05
CA GLU A 620 15.82 -16.72 -23.49
C GLU A 620 14.59 -17.11 -24.32
N GLN A 621 13.71 -17.99 -23.83
CA GLN A 621 12.50 -18.36 -24.58
C GLN A 621 11.47 -17.25 -24.67
N MET A 622 11.38 -16.39 -23.64
CA MET A 622 10.52 -15.20 -23.68
C MET A 622 11.10 -14.14 -24.62
N MET A 623 12.44 -14.00 -24.64
CA MET A 623 13.16 -13.00 -25.42
C MET A 623 13.30 -13.35 -26.91
N ALA A 624 13.58 -14.62 -27.23
CA ALA A 624 13.81 -15.09 -28.60
C ALA A 624 12.52 -15.13 -29.43
N GLY A 625 11.35 -15.16 -28.76
CA GLY A 625 10.01 -14.88 -29.30
C GLY A 625 9.72 -15.39 -30.70
N ARG A 626 9.18 -16.60 -30.84
CA ARG A 626 8.48 -16.99 -32.06
C ARG A 626 7.12 -16.27 -32.06
N ILE A 627 7.01 -15.18 -32.82
CA ILE A 627 5.75 -14.44 -32.96
C ILE A 627 4.89 -15.21 -33.95
N ASP A 628 3.82 -15.83 -33.46
CA ASP A 628 2.83 -16.47 -34.32
C ASP A 628 2.01 -15.41 -35.04
N ALA A 629 1.71 -15.65 -36.32
CA ALA A 629 0.83 -14.78 -37.08
C ALA A 629 -0.59 -14.80 -36.49
N PRO A 630 -1.27 -13.65 -36.38
CA PRO A 630 -2.65 -13.63 -35.89
C PRO A 630 -3.55 -14.43 -36.82
N GLY A 631 -4.27 -15.42 -36.26
CA GLY A 631 -5.27 -16.18 -37.01
C GLY A 631 -6.58 -15.39 -37.11
N VAL A 632 -7.09 -15.19 -38.32
CA VAL A 632 -8.44 -14.63 -38.54
C VAL A 632 -9.39 -15.78 -38.80
N PHE A 633 -10.38 -15.97 -37.93
CA PHE A 633 -11.38 -17.02 -38.10
C PHE A 633 -12.63 -16.49 -38.81
N LEU A 634 -12.60 -16.54 -40.14
CA LEU A 634 -13.71 -16.11 -41.00
C LEU A 634 -14.96 -17.01 -40.89
N ASN A 635 -14.95 -18.11 -40.13
CA ASN A 635 -16.13 -18.96 -39.97
C ASN A 635 -16.81 -18.78 -38.60
N ALA A 636 -16.50 -17.67 -37.89
CA ALA A 636 -17.25 -17.24 -36.72
C ALA A 636 -18.64 -16.71 -37.13
N SER A 637 -19.63 -17.60 -37.17
CA SER A 637 -20.97 -17.30 -37.68
C SER A 637 -21.62 -16.08 -37.01
N ALA A 638 -21.49 -15.93 -35.69
CA ALA A 638 -22.03 -14.78 -34.95
C ALA A 638 -21.34 -13.44 -35.29
N VAL A 639 -20.04 -13.45 -35.62
CA VAL A 639 -19.33 -12.22 -36.02
C VAL A 639 -19.79 -11.79 -37.42
N ILE A 640 -19.93 -12.75 -38.33
CA ILE A 640 -20.36 -12.48 -39.70
C ILE A 640 -21.84 -12.13 -39.77
N GLU A 641 -22.67 -12.69 -38.91
CA GLU A 641 -24.07 -12.27 -38.74
C GLU A 641 -24.17 -10.78 -38.43
N ARG A 642 -23.41 -10.28 -37.44
CA ARG A 642 -23.36 -8.85 -37.13
C ARG A 642 -22.95 -8.02 -38.34
N GLN A 643 -21.93 -8.48 -39.09
CA GLN A 643 -21.51 -7.82 -40.33
C GLN A 643 -22.60 -7.83 -41.40
N LEU A 644 -23.37 -8.91 -41.53
CA LEU A 644 -24.50 -9.01 -42.45
C LEU A 644 -25.61 -8.02 -42.05
N VAL A 645 -25.92 -7.88 -40.77
CA VAL A 645 -26.91 -6.88 -40.29
C VAL A 645 -26.45 -5.46 -40.58
N ALA A 646 -25.17 -5.15 -40.33
CA ALA A 646 -24.59 -3.85 -40.69
C ALA A 646 -24.61 -3.61 -42.20
N TYR A 647 -24.33 -4.64 -43.01
CA TYR A 647 -24.43 -4.56 -44.47
C TYR A 647 -25.88 -4.32 -44.93
N CYS A 648 -26.87 -4.94 -44.28
CA CYS A 648 -28.28 -4.65 -44.54
C CYS A 648 -28.62 -3.18 -44.24
N MET A 649 -28.09 -2.62 -43.14
CA MET A 649 -28.27 -1.20 -42.81
C MET A 649 -27.60 -0.28 -43.83
N ASP A 650 -26.40 -0.61 -44.29
CA ASP A 650 -25.69 0.15 -45.32
C ASP A 650 -26.48 0.18 -46.65
N ARG A 651 -26.97 -0.98 -47.10
CA ARG A 651 -27.83 -1.07 -48.29
C ARG A 651 -29.16 -0.35 -48.11
N TRP A 652 -29.73 -0.37 -46.90
CA TRP A 652 -30.94 0.38 -46.57
C TRP A 652 -30.71 1.88 -46.68
N VAL A 653 -29.63 2.40 -46.12
CA VAL A 653 -29.25 3.82 -46.23
C VAL A 653 -28.98 4.19 -47.70
N ALA A 654 -28.25 3.35 -48.43
CA ALA A 654 -27.95 3.56 -49.85
C ALA A 654 -29.20 3.58 -50.75
N SER A 655 -30.33 3.01 -50.30
CA SER A 655 -31.60 3.07 -51.03
C SER A 655 -32.27 4.46 -51.03
N GLY A 656 -31.67 5.45 -50.36
CA GLY A 656 -32.12 6.84 -50.36
C GLY A 656 -33.22 7.14 -49.34
N ILE A 657 -33.15 6.50 -48.17
CA ILE A 657 -34.09 6.78 -47.07
C ILE A 657 -33.95 8.22 -46.57
N ASP A 658 -35.05 8.76 -46.05
CA ASP A 658 -35.02 10.07 -45.38
C ASP A 658 -34.23 10.00 -44.08
N ASP A 659 -33.54 11.09 -43.71
CA ASP A 659 -32.75 11.19 -42.47
C ASP A 659 -33.59 10.90 -41.19
N SER A 660 -34.91 11.09 -41.25
CA SER A 660 -35.83 10.79 -40.15
C SER A 660 -36.26 9.32 -40.06
N ALA A 661 -35.88 8.48 -41.05
CA ALA A 661 -36.28 7.08 -41.13
C ALA A 661 -35.74 6.22 -39.98
N MET A 662 -34.59 6.60 -39.39
CA MET A 662 -34.04 6.02 -38.16
C MET A 662 -33.89 7.08 -37.06
N PRO A 663 -34.65 6.99 -35.96
CA PRO A 663 -34.51 7.92 -34.84
C PRO A 663 -33.11 7.83 -34.20
N ARG A 664 -32.52 8.97 -33.85
CA ARG A 664 -31.21 9.03 -33.16
C ARG A 664 -31.24 8.40 -31.77
N THR A 665 -32.34 8.58 -31.03
CA THR A 665 -32.49 8.05 -29.67
C THR A 665 -33.49 6.91 -29.60
N LEU A 666 -33.39 6.07 -28.56
CA LEU A 666 -34.29 4.95 -28.37
C LEU A 666 -35.73 5.35 -28.03
N ARG A 667 -35.99 6.54 -27.48
CA ARG A 667 -37.35 6.90 -27.05
C ARG A 667 -38.39 6.78 -28.18
N PRO A 668 -38.22 7.40 -29.36
CA PRO A 668 -39.14 7.21 -30.48
C PRO A 668 -39.21 5.75 -30.95
N VAL A 669 -38.09 5.02 -30.97
CA VAL A 669 -38.06 3.60 -31.38
C VAL A 669 -38.93 2.75 -30.46
N LEU A 670 -38.76 2.89 -29.15
CA LEU A 670 -39.57 2.19 -28.16
C LEU A 670 -41.05 2.59 -28.22
N ASP A 671 -41.34 3.87 -28.50
CA ASP A 671 -42.73 4.34 -28.69
C ASP A 671 -43.37 3.70 -29.94
N HIS A 672 -42.62 3.52 -31.03
CA HIS A 672 -43.11 2.86 -32.24
C HIS A 672 -43.37 1.36 -32.01
N VAL A 673 -42.46 0.67 -31.33
CA VAL A 673 -42.62 -0.76 -30.98
C VAL A 673 -43.82 -0.96 -30.06
N GLN A 674 -43.97 -0.12 -29.03
CA GLN A 674 -45.12 -0.20 -28.11
C GLN A 674 -46.46 0.02 -28.82
N LYS A 675 -46.51 0.90 -29.84
CA LYS A 675 -47.71 1.19 -30.63
C LYS A 675 -47.92 0.25 -31.82
N GLY A 676 -46.96 -0.63 -32.12
CA GLY A 676 -47.00 -1.48 -33.32
C GLY A 676 -46.99 -0.70 -34.63
N ASN A 677 -46.25 0.42 -34.70
CA ASN A 677 -46.21 1.26 -35.91
C ASN A 677 -45.31 0.65 -36.99
N LEU A 678 -45.91 -0.14 -37.89
CA LEU A 678 -45.21 -0.85 -38.97
C LEU A 678 -44.50 0.06 -39.99
N LYS A 679 -44.80 1.36 -40.04
CA LYS A 679 -44.21 2.31 -41.00
C LYS A 679 -42.92 2.96 -40.51
N SER A 680 -42.54 2.74 -39.26
CA SER A 680 -41.39 3.40 -38.63
C SER A 680 -40.39 2.38 -38.11
N PHE A 681 -39.17 2.83 -37.80
CA PHE A 681 -38.11 1.98 -37.26
C PHE A 681 -38.55 1.30 -35.96
N PRO A 682 -38.32 -0.03 -35.79
CA PRO A 682 -37.49 -0.93 -36.61
C PRO A 682 -38.20 -1.62 -37.79
N TYR A 683 -39.52 -1.51 -37.92
CA TYR A 683 -40.30 -2.34 -38.86
C TYR A 683 -40.09 -1.96 -40.34
N ASN A 684 -39.87 -0.69 -40.64
CA ASN A 684 -39.52 -0.24 -41.99
C ASN A 684 -38.17 -0.81 -42.48
N PHE A 685 -37.20 -0.94 -41.57
CA PHE A 685 -35.92 -1.59 -41.84
C PHE A 685 -36.09 -3.10 -42.03
N ILE A 686 -36.86 -3.76 -41.16
CA ILE A 686 -37.17 -5.20 -41.30
C ILE A 686 -37.85 -5.48 -42.64
N ALA A 687 -38.83 -4.67 -43.03
CA ALA A 687 -39.53 -4.80 -44.31
C ALA A 687 -38.58 -4.60 -45.51
N PHE A 688 -37.58 -3.72 -45.40
CA PHE A 688 -36.54 -3.59 -46.41
C PHE A 688 -35.67 -4.85 -46.48
N CYS A 689 -35.19 -5.34 -45.33
CA CYS A 689 -34.37 -6.55 -45.27
C CYS A 689 -35.08 -7.76 -45.86
N GLN A 690 -36.38 -7.94 -45.58
CA GLN A 690 -37.19 -9.02 -46.14
C GLN A 690 -37.36 -8.90 -47.65
N ARG A 691 -37.58 -7.68 -48.17
CA ARG A 691 -37.77 -7.44 -49.60
C ARG A 691 -36.48 -7.67 -50.40
N GLU A 692 -35.36 -7.20 -49.87
CA GLU A 692 -34.05 -7.25 -50.54
C GLU A 692 -33.18 -8.42 -50.05
N ALA A 693 -33.76 -9.40 -49.34
CA ALA A 693 -33.00 -10.44 -48.64
C ALA A 693 -32.10 -11.26 -49.57
N LEU A 694 -32.63 -11.72 -50.71
CA LEU A 694 -31.88 -12.54 -51.66
C LEU A 694 -30.70 -11.77 -52.30
N PRO A 695 -30.92 -10.57 -52.90
CA PRO A 695 -29.83 -9.75 -53.42
C PRO A 695 -28.76 -9.42 -52.38
N ILE A 696 -29.15 -8.99 -51.18
CA ILE A 696 -28.22 -8.61 -50.11
C ILE A 696 -27.37 -9.82 -49.69
N LEU A 697 -27.99 -10.99 -49.52
CA LEU A 697 -27.29 -12.20 -49.12
C LEU A 697 -26.29 -12.67 -50.20
N GLU A 698 -26.68 -12.63 -51.48
CA GLU A 698 -25.79 -13.03 -52.58
C GLU A 698 -24.61 -12.07 -52.72
N GLU A 699 -24.86 -10.75 -52.69
CA GLU A 699 -23.80 -9.72 -52.72
C GLU A 699 -22.84 -9.88 -51.54
N PHE A 700 -23.38 -10.05 -50.32
CA PHE A 700 -22.60 -10.18 -49.10
C PHE A 700 -21.75 -11.47 -49.09
N LEU A 701 -22.34 -12.62 -49.45
CA LEU A 701 -21.59 -13.88 -49.56
C LEU A 701 -20.53 -13.81 -50.67
N GLY A 702 -20.80 -13.07 -51.75
CA GLY A 702 -19.85 -12.81 -52.83
C GLY A 702 -18.56 -12.13 -52.37
N LEU A 703 -18.61 -11.28 -51.33
CA LEU A 703 -17.43 -10.62 -50.76
C LEU A 703 -16.40 -11.60 -50.19
N PHE A 704 -16.84 -12.82 -49.79
CA PHE A 704 -15.98 -13.82 -49.18
C PHE A 704 -15.53 -14.93 -50.15
N GLY A 705 -15.98 -14.90 -51.42
CA GLY A 705 -15.62 -15.91 -52.42
C GLY A 705 -15.88 -17.35 -51.94
N ASN A 706 -14.81 -18.13 -51.75
CA ASN A 706 -14.86 -19.53 -51.30
C ASN A 706 -14.37 -19.76 -49.85
N GLU A 707 -14.10 -18.70 -49.09
CA GLU A 707 -13.51 -18.78 -47.74
C GLU A 707 -14.51 -19.22 -46.65
N LEU A 708 -15.81 -19.01 -46.89
CA LEU A 708 -16.88 -19.43 -45.97
C LEU A 708 -17.31 -20.87 -46.20
N HIS A 709 -17.31 -21.66 -45.13
CA HIS A 709 -17.86 -23.00 -45.11
C HIS A 709 -19.36 -23.00 -45.39
N GLU A 710 -19.85 -24.08 -45.99
CA GLU A 710 -21.26 -24.25 -46.35
C GLU A 710 -22.20 -24.10 -45.13
N ARG A 711 -21.78 -24.61 -43.96
CA ARG A 711 -22.54 -24.43 -42.71
C ARG A 711 -22.74 -22.97 -42.34
N THR A 712 -21.73 -22.12 -42.52
CA THR A 712 -21.80 -20.68 -42.23
C THR A 712 -22.71 -19.98 -43.23
N ARG A 713 -22.61 -20.34 -44.52
CA ARG A 713 -23.50 -19.82 -45.58
C ARG A 713 -24.96 -20.14 -45.29
N GLN A 714 -25.24 -21.39 -44.91
CA GLN A 714 -26.57 -21.83 -44.51
C GLN A 714 -27.05 -21.07 -43.27
N TYR A 715 -26.21 -20.89 -42.25
CA TYR A 715 -26.56 -20.10 -41.07
C TYR A 715 -27.00 -18.68 -41.43
N LEU A 716 -26.21 -17.95 -42.22
CA LEU A 716 -26.55 -16.58 -42.65
C LEU A 716 -27.82 -16.53 -43.50
N ARG A 717 -28.05 -17.56 -44.32
CA ARG A 717 -29.28 -17.73 -45.08
C ARG A 717 -30.50 -17.83 -44.16
N HIS A 718 -30.41 -18.61 -43.09
CA HIS A 718 -31.50 -18.73 -42.10
C HIS A 718 -31.74 -17.43 -41.35
N VAL A 719 -30.69 -16.68 -40.99
CA VAL A 719 -30.83 -15.37 -40.31
C VAL A 719 -31.66 -14.39 -41.14
N LEU A 720 -31.42 -14.32 -42.46
CA LEU A 720 -32.05 -13.30 -43.32
C LEU A 720 -33.36 -13.76 -43.98
N LEU A 721 -33.44 -15.02 -44.45
CA LEU A 721 -34.61 -15.54 -45.17
C LEU A 721 -35.60 -16.31 -44.28
N GLY A 722 -35.18 -16.72 -43.08
CA GLY A 722 -35.92 -17.69 -42.26
C GLY A 722 -35.89 -19.11 -42.84
N GLY A 723 -36.23 -20.12 -42.03
CA GLY A 723 -36.40 -21.49 -42.54
C GLY A 723 -36.19 -22.64 -41.56
N ASP A 724 -35.54 -22.41 -40.41
CA ASP A 724 -35.27 -23.43 -39.39
C ASP A 724 -35.70 -22.87 -38.02
N ASP A 725 -36.53 -23.61 -37.29
CA ASP A 725 -37.07 -23.22 -35.97
C ASP A 725 -35.97 -23.10 -34.90
N SER A 726 -34.77 -23.61 -35.16
CA SER A 726 -33.64 -23.58 -34.22
C SER A 726 -32.78 -22.31 -34.28
N ILE A 727 -32.90 -21.48 -35.33
CA ILE A 727 -32.13 -20.24 -35.50
C ILE A 727 -33.10 -19.05 -35.55
N GLU A 728 -32.95 -18.09 -34.62
CA GLU A 728 -33.76 -16.87 -34.63
C GLU A 728 -33.40 -16.00 -35.85
N SER A 729 -34.41 -15.65 -36.66
CA SER A 729 -34.22 -14.70 -37.78
C SER A 729 -33.91 -13.30 -37.28
N LEU A 730 -33.33 -12.45 -38.14
CA LEU A 730 -33.02 -11.05 -37.84
C LEU A 730 -34.23 -10.28 -37.30
N GLU A 731 -35.41 -10.50 -37.90
CA GLU A 731 -36.68 -9.92 -37.45
C GLU A 731 -37.01 -10.33 -36.01
N LEU A 732 -36.97 -11.63 -35.72
CA LEU A 732 -37.27 -12.17 -34.39
C LEU A 732 -36.30 -11.62 -33.35
N GLN A 733 -35.01 -11.60 -33.66
CA GLN A 733 -33.97 -11.06 -32.77
C GLN A 733 -34.22 -9.57 -32.46
N LEU A 734 -34.43 -8.74 -33.48
CA LEU A 734 -34.66 -7.29 -33.32
C LEU A 734 -35.93 -6.98 -32.53
N VAL A 735 -37.04 -7.60 -32.93
CA VAL A 735 -38.34 -7.35 -32.30
C VAL A 735 -38.33 -7.85 -30.86
N LYS A 736 -37.76 -9.03 -30.59
CA LYS A 736 -37.66 -9.58 -29.23
C LYS A 736 -36.89 -8.66 -28.30
N ARG A 737 -35.69 -8.21 -28.69
CA ARG A 737 -34.82 -7.33 -27.88
C ARG A 737 -35.48 -5.98 -27.59
N LEU A 738 -36.06 -5.35 -28.61
CA LEU A 738 -36.77 -4.07 -28.42
C LEU A 738 -38.05 -4.24 -27.58
N THR A 739 -38.77 -5.36 -27.73
CA THR A 739 -39.95 -5.66 -26.92
C THR A 739 -39.60 -5.91 -25.45
N GLU A 740 -38.48 -6.57 -25.16
CA GLU A 740 -37.96 -6.72 -23.79
C GLU A 740 -37.65 -5.37 -23.15
N LEU A 741 -37.01 -4.45 -23.89
CA LEU A 741 -36.80 -3.08 -23.42
C LEU A 741 -38.10 -2.29 -23.21
N VAL A 742 -39.09 -2.46 -24.08
CA VAL A 742 -40.42 -1.85 -23.88
C VAL A 742 -41.04 -2.37 -22.58
N LYS A 743 -40.99 -3.69 -22.32
CA LYS A 743 -41.47 -4.29 -21.06
C LYS A 743 -40.72 -3.75 -19.83
N GLU A 744 -39.40 -3.59 -19.91
CA GLU A 744 -38.61 -2.98 -18.83
C GLU A 744 -39.02 -1.51 -18.59
N ARG A 745 -39.15 -0.73 -19.65
CA ARG A 745 -39.60 0.68 -19.59
C ARG A 745 -41.00 0.80 -18.98
N GLU A 746 -41.92 -0.10 -19.30
CA GLU A 746 -43.27 -0.16 -18.72
C GLU A 746 -43.24 -0.51 -17.23
N ARG A 747 -42.44 -1.51 -16.82
CA ARG A 747 -42.23 -1.87 -15.40
C ARG A 747 -41.65 -0.71 -14.60
N LEU A 748 -40.67 0.01 -15.15
CA LEU A 748 -40.12 1.20 -14.51
C LEU A 748 -41.18 2.29 -14.38
N SER A 749 -41.99 2.52 -15.42
CA SER A 749 -43.06 3.52 -15.38
C SER A 749 -44.11 3.20 -14.32
N SER A 750 -44.59 1.96 -14.26
CA SER A 750 -45.62 1.56 -13.29
C SER A 750 -45.12 1.66 -11.85
N ARG A 751 -43.85 1.33 -11.59
CA ARG A 751 -43.22 1.49 -10.27
C ARG A 751 -43.02 2.95 -9.89
N ILE A 752 -42.62 3.80 -10.82
CA ILE A 752 -42.55 5.27 -10.62
C ILE A 752 -43.93 5.83 -10.26
N ASP A 753 -44.98 5.41 -10.96
CA ASP A 753 -46.36 5.86 -10.73
C ASP A 753 -46.94 5.30 -9.41
N ALA A 754 -46.55 4.09 -9.00
CA ALA A 754 -46.89 3.53 -7.70
C ALA A 754 -46.23 4.31 -6.55
N LEU A 755 -44.92 4.59 -6.66
CA LEU A 755 -44.19 5.41 -5.69
C LEU A 755 -44.75 6.82 -5.62
N LYS A 756 -45.13 7.43 -6.76
CA LYS A 756 -45.79 8.74 -6.77
C LYS A 756 -47.10 8.70 -5.96
N ARG A 757 -47.98 7.73 -6.23
CA ARG A 757 -49.24 7.56 -5.47
C ARG A 757 -49.00 7.31 -3.99
N HIS A 758 -47.95 6.58 -3.65
CA HIS A 758 -47.57 6.31 -2.26
C HIS A 758 -47.10 7.58 -1.55
N ILE A 759 -46.20 8.36 -2.17
CA ILE A 759 -45.75 9.67 -1.69
C ILE A 759 -46.94 10.61 -1.49
N ASP A 760 -47.82 10.72 -2.49
CA ASP A 760 -49.03 11.57 -2.42
C ASP A 760 -49.98 11.15 -1.28
N LYS A 761 -49.97 9.86 -0.89
CA LYS A 761 -50.76 9.34 0.25
C LYS A 761 -50.09 9.64 1.60
N LEU A 762 -48.77 9.51 1.68
CA LEU A 762 -48.01 9.81 2.90
C LEU A 762 -48.02 11.32 3.20
N GLU A 763 -47.94 12.18 2.17
CA GLU A 763 -47.99 13.65 2.32
C GLU A 763 -49.33 14.17 2.88
N ARG A 764 -50.41 13.38 2.80
CA ARG A 764 -51.73 13.74 3.35
C ARG A 764 -51.90 13.39 4.83
N GLN A 765 -50.95 12.68 5.43
CA GLN A 765 -50.98 12.32 6.85
C GLN A 765 -50.30 13.41 7.71
N PRO A 766 -50.61 13.50 9.02
CA PRO A 766 -49.89 14.38 9.94
C PRO A 766 -48.39 14.09 9.90
N GLN A 767 -47.56 15.14 9.87
CA GLN A 767 -46.12 15.00 9.60
C GLN A 767 -45.30 14.81 10.88
N ASP A 768 -44.68 13.64 11.00
CA ASP A 768 -43.75 13.25 12.07
C ASP A 768 -42.34 13.03 11.48
N GLU A 769 -41.27 13.06 12.29
CA GLU A 769 -39.89 12.84 11.80
C GLU A 769 -39.71 11.51 11.05
N VAL A 770 -40.39 10.45 11.49
CA VAL A 770 -40.36 9.12 10.86
C VAL A 770 -41.03 9.13 9.49
N LEU A 771 -42.20 9.78 9.38
CA LEU A 771 -42.94 9.88 8.12
C LEU A 771 -42.20 10.76 7.09
N LEU A 772 -41.55 11.84 7.56
CA LEU A 772 -40.70 12.67 6.72
C LEU A 772 -39.49 11.89 6.17
N GLN A 773 -38.92 10.98 6.96
CA GLN A 773 -37.86 10.10 6.49
C GLN A 773 -38.35 9.13 5.42
N GLU A 774 -39.51 8.48 5.63
CA GLU A 774 -40.12 7.56 4.67
C GLU A 774 -40.49 8.25 3.34
N ILE A 775 -41.05 9.47 3.39
CA ILE A 775 -41.33 10.29 2.19
C ILE A 775 -40.04 10.61 1.44
N ASN A 776 -38.96 10.94 2.16
CA ASN A 776 -37.66 11.22 1.54
C ASN A 776 -37.06 9.98 0.87
N GLU A 777 -37.11 8.81 1.51
CA GLU A 777 -36.66 7.54 0.95
C GLU A 777 -37.47 7.17 -0.31
N ALA A 778 -38.80 7.29 -0.27
CA ALA A 778 -39.66 7.03 -1.42
C ALA A 778 -39.41 8.03 -2.58
N ARG A 779 -39.20 9.32 -2.27
CA ARG A 779 -38.83 10.34 -3.27
C ARG A 779 -37.46 10.04 -3.90
N GLN A 780 -36.50 9.56 -3.12
CA GLN A 780 -35.17 9.16 -3.59
C GLN A 780 -35.27 7.97 -4.54
N GLU A 781 -35.99 6.91 -4.16
CA GLU A 781 -36.22 5.74 -5.03
C GLU A 781 -36.89 6.16 -6.34
N ARG A 782 -37.93 7.01 -6.27
CA ARG A 782 -38.60 7.54 -7.46
C ARG A 782 -37.65 8.31 -8.37
N SER A 783 -36.78 9.14 -7.81
CA SER A 783 -35.78 9.91 -8.58
C SER A 783 -34.76 9.01 -9.26
N GLY A 784 -34.26 7.97 -8.56
CA GLY A 784 -33.36 6.97 -9.12
C GLY A 784 -33.97 6.23 -10.31
N LEU A 785 -35.21 5.74 -10.17
CA LEU A 785 -35.93 5.07 -11.27
C LEU A 785 -36.21 6.02 -12.44
N GLN A 786 -36.52 7.29 -12.18
CA GLN A 786 -36.69 8.31 -13.23
C GLN A 786 -35.39 8.56 -14.01
N ALA A 787 -34.23 8.60 -13.32
CA ALA A 787 -32.93 8.76 -13.98
C ALA A 787 -32.63 7.58 -14.90
N ILE A 788 -32.88 6.34 -14.46
CA ILE A 788 -32.71 5.13 -15.27
C ILE A 788 -33.60 5.20 -16.52
N LYS A 789 -34.90 5.54 -16.35
CA LYS A 789 -35.84 5.67 -17.49
C LYS A 789 -35.41 6.76 -18.48
N ARG A 790 -34.96 7.93 -18.00
CA ARG A 790 -34.46 9.01 -18.87
C ARG A 790 -33.25 8.56 -19.68
N ARG A 791 -32.36 7.78 -19.07
CA ARG A 791 -31.15 7.29 -19.74
C ARG A 791 -31.44 6.22 -20.79
N ILE A 792 -32.34 5.26 -20.50
CA ILE A 792 -32.82 4.31 -21.52
C ILE A 792 -33.41 5.07 -22.72
N ASN A 793 -34.25 6.06 -22.45
CA ASN A 793 -34.87 6.89 -23.49
C ASN A 793 -33.86 7.74 -24.29
N GLY A 794 -32.80 8.21 -23.64
CA GLY A 794 -31.77 9.06 -24.25
C GLY A 794 -30.59 8.31 -24.85
N LYS A 795 -30.56 6.97 -24.77
CA LYS A 795 -29.51 6.16 -25.40
C LYS A 795 -29.61 6.30 -26.93
N GLU A 796 -28.48 6.50 -27.59
CA GLU A 796 -28.40 6.51 -29.05
C GLU A 796 -28.80 5.14 -29.62
N THR A 797 -29.58 5.12 -30.69
CA THR A 797 -30.14 3.90 -31.29
C THR A 797 -29.04 2.97 -31.78
N LEU A 798 -27.99 3.49 -32.45
CA LEU A 798 -26.88 2.65 -32.90
C LEU A 798 -26.08 2.06 -31.74
N ASN A 799 -25.86 2.83 -30.67
CA ASN A 799 -25.18 2.32 -29.46
C ASN A 799 -25.99 1.19 -28.82
N PHE A 800 -27.31 1.19 -28.93
CA PHE A 800 -28.10 0.06 -28.47
C PHE A 800 -27.85 -1.21 -29.30
N PHE A 801 -27.76 -1.09 -30.63
CA PHE A 801 -27.52 -2.23 -31.50
C PHE A 801 -26.11 -2.81 -31.33
N THR A 802 -25.10 -1.96 -31.06
CA THR A 802 -23.75 -2.44 -30.72
C THR A 802 -23.74 -3.17 -29.38
N ASP A 803 -24.38 -2.61 -28.35
CA ASP A 803 -24.37 -3.17 -26.99
C ASP A 803 -25.13 -4.49 -26.87
N GLU A 804 -26.21 -4.68 -27.65
CA GLU A 804 -26.93 -5.95 -27.73
C GLU A 804 -26.27 -6.95 -28.70
N GLY A 805 -25.16 -6.58 -29.34
CA GLY A 805 -24.42 -7.42 -30.28
C GLY A 805 -25.18 -7.73 -31.58
N LEU A 806 -26.07 -6.83 -32.00
CA LEU A 806 -26.84 -6.92 -33.26
C LEU A 806 -26.04 -6.41 -34.46
N ILE A 807 -25.16 -5.42 -34.25
CA ILE A 807 -24.20 -4.92 -35.24
C ILE A 807 -22.78 -4.97 -34.66
N PRO A 808 -21.73 -4.89 -35.50
CA PRO A 808 -20.36 -4.98 -35.03
C PRO A 808 -20.01 -3.79 -34.15
N ASN A 809 -19.33 -4.05 -33.03
CA ASN A 809 -18.68 -3.01 -32.24
C ASN A 809 -17.20 -3.00 -32.60
N TYR A 810 -16.69 -1.85 -33.06
CA TYR A 810 -15.27 -1.66 -33.37
C TYR A 810 -14.55 -0.84 -32.28
N ALA A 811 -15.26 -0.44 -31.22
CA ALA A 811 -14.65 0.15 -30.05
C ALA A 811 -14.00 -0.98 -29.23
N PHE A 812 -12.68 -0.86 -29.02
CA PHE A 812 -11.93 -1.70 -28.09
C PHE A 812 -11.76 -0.91 -26.78
N PRO A 813 -12.17 -1.45 -25.62
CA PRO A 813 -12.74 -2.78 -25.36
C PRO A 813 -14.24 -2.92 -25.68
N GLU A 814 -14.72 -4.15 -25.86
CA GLU A 814 -16.16 -4.46 -25.91
C GLU A 814 -16.80 -4.02 -24.59
N ALA A 815 -17.90 -3.25 -24.67
CA ALA A 815 -18.57 -2.75 -23.50
C ALA A 815 -19.08 -3.92 -22.64
N GLY A 816 -18.54 -4.05 -21.44
CA GLY A 816 -18.86 -5.11 -20.50
C GLY A 816 -20.29 -5.03 -19.96
N VAL A 817 -20.73 -6.05 -19.21
CA VAL A 817 -22.05 -6.04 -18.57
C VAL A 817 -22.11 -4.90 -17.55
N LEU A 818 -22.91 -3.87 -17.86
CA LEU A 818 -23.11 -2.70 -17.00
C LEU A 818 -23.98 -3.06 -15.79
N LEU A 819 -23.31 -3.29 -14.65
CA LEU A 819 -23.98 -3.33 -13.35
C LEU A 819 -24.28 -1.90 -12.90
N ARG A 820 -25.56 -1.63 -12.64
CA ARG A 820 -26.05 -0.31 -12.26
C ARG A 820 -26.22 -0.24 -10.75
N SER A 821 -25.42 0.58 -10.08
CA SER A 821 -25.59 0.87 -8.66
C SER A 821 -25.77 2.38 -8.43
N VAL A 822 -26.74 2.75 -7.60
CA VAL A 822 -26.93 4.14 -7.18
C VAL A 822 -26.39 4.25 -5.77
N ILE A 823 -25.31 4.99 -5.58
CA ILE A 823 -24.66 5.19 -4.28
C ILE A 823 -24.88 6.65 -3.85
N TYR A 824 -25.38 6.83 -2.63
CA TYR A 824 -25.72 8.14 -2.11
C TYR A 824 -24.67 8.61 -1.10
N TRP A 825 -24.16 9.83 -1.28
CA TRP A 825 -23.24 10.47 -0.34
C TRP A 825 -23.96 11.58 0.44
N ARG A 826 -23.78 11.59 1.76
CA ARG A 826 -24.23 12.67 2.64
C ARG A 826 -23.11 13.70 2.75
N ARG A 827 -23.34 14.96 2.34
CA ARG A 827 -22.44 16.06 2.72
C ARG A 827 -22.49 16.24 4.23
N THR A 828 -21.33 16.28 4.88
CA THR A 828 -21.21 16.66 6.29
C THR A 828 -21.52 18.16 6.41
N ARG A 829 -22.61 18.45 7.14
CA ARG A 829 -23.07 19.74 7.73
C ARG A 829 -22.60 21.04 7.06
N THR A 830 -23.51 21.68 6.33
CA THR A 830 -23.65 23.15 6.29
C THR A 830 -24.58 23.59 7.44
N ASP A 831 -24.34 24.77 8.02
CA ASP A 831 -24.97 25.26 9.27
C ASP A 831 -26.51 25.43 9.24
N ASP A 832 -27.19 25.24 8.10
CA ASP A 832 -28.64 25.44 7.97
C ASP A 832 -29.51 24.15 8.03
N GLY A 833 -29.02 23.06 8.62
CA GLY A 833 -29.86 21.89 8.95
C GLY A 833 -30.48 21.12 7.76
N ARG A 834 -30.27 21.54 6.52
CA ARG A 834 -30.74 20.88 5.28
C ARG A 834 -29.55 20.44 4.45
N GLY A 835 -28.99 19.27 4.76
CA GLY A 835 -27.95 18.66 3.93
C GLY A 835 -28.52 18.22 2.58
N LYS A 836 -28.11 18.86 1.48
CA LYS A 836 -28.36 18.36 0.12
C LYS A 836 -27.54 17.09 -0.10
N TYR A 837 -28.22 15.99 -0.42
CA TYR A 837 -27.59 14.76 -0.89
C TYR A 837 -27.28 14.89 -2.38
N GLU A 838 -26.07 14.51 -2.78
CA GLU A 838 -25.65 14.44 -4.18
C GLU A 838 -25.75 12.97 -4.61
N SER A 839 -26.60 12.68 -5.60
CA SER A 839 -26.70 11.34 -6.17
C SER A 839 -25.67 11.18 -7.27
N ARG A 840 -24.72 10.26 -7.10
CA ARG A 840 -23.84 9.81 -8.20
C ARG A 840 -24.22 8.39 -8.57
N VAL A 841 -24.52 8.19 -9.85
CA VAL A 841 -24.77 6.86 -10.43
C VAL A 841 -23.40 6.30 -10.77
N TYR A 842 -23.07 5.11 -10.24
CA TYR A 842 -21.85 4.41 -10.59
C TYR A 842 -22.18 3.28 -11.54
N GLU A 843 -21.48 3.27 -12.68
CA GLU A 843 -21.47 2.15 -13.60
C GLU A 843 -20.32 1.23 -13.24
N TYR A 844 -20.61 -0.05 -13.07
CA TYR A 844 -19.58 -1.05 -12.92
C TYR A 844 -19.62 -1.93 -14.16
N GLU A 845 -18.63 -1.75 -15.03
CA GLU A 845 -18.46 -2.54 -16.22
C GLU A 845 -17.68 -3.81 -15.85
N ARG A 846 -18.31 -4.98 -15.98
CA ARG A 846 -17.60 -6.27 -15.90
C ARG A 846 -17.23 -6.71 -17.32
N PRO A 847 -15.96 -7.03 -17.60
CA PRO A 847 -15.57 -7.59 -18.90
C PRO A 847 -16.29 -8.91 -19.18
#